data_AF-A0A9W6EG66-F1
#
_entry.id   AF-A0A9W6EG66-F1
#
_cell.length_a   1.000
_cell.length_b   1.000
_cell.length_c   1.000
_cell.angle_alpha   90.00
_cell.angle_beta   90.00
_cell.angle_gamma   90.00
#
_symmetry.space_group_name_H-M   'P 1'
#
loop_
_entity.id
_entity.type
_entity.pdbx_description
1 polymer ?
#
loop_
_entity_poly.entity_id
_entity_poly.type
_entity_poly.pdbx_seq_one_letter_code
_entity_poly.pdbx_strand_id
1 'polypeptide(L)'
;MPFLSYARALELRRQLQGTRAEVICIGCDDYATSIRRWSDTCEKEAGAVVRVASTAEVAEVVRFCRKNHIDFVVEAGGHSTTGASSSHGGVVISLAKMRKVLTDPASETVCVQGGATWDMVNDSTAPYGLAVVGAMTSHAGVGGSTLGGGSGWLTGQYGLISDQLVGVKVVLADGTIVEASNEDNQDLFWAMRGAGQAFGIATEFVFRAHKVRDEFFGGVIEYDVDRLPMLVDFANEFDRRQDPNSGFYFGFAYSRVEKQMVLRAVVFYDGSAYQGGIFFGPILYQNPLMSPLTNHTGMRTYVEMNAFANVDPVPEGRKSISGANIMRPLETSLLQDLYIQLAEAMNAYPRMEDSVLMFDILPYKKTGEIPVEETACANRGSYYSAKLLLCWHDSELDAKMHAFQRSIISKILEAQRGIPDDQVVACPNLAGHDISAEKLFGPNLPRLQKLKRNSHFDAESWSGRPLNVIYAGITELISDNSSGRVAIAIRNLTDLVDFLVCNWHAPRPNVSDYPTDTIIAELEIYREKHAEKIVSAALHQSLVYRCPSLCSRLWSELDIVPLVLDHKDRERQHNDRGELATFAGWHKKELDERADSMVRKCIRSFGIGHVLHNHINFDGSVDVDRGYHVHLASAEDYEKTVDPATWSLAQYFAQDLREREVKVAFFSMTCQGKPDVPTRHALSRFTESVGVHVKWFVPKPRPGMIPLIRKMQDTLEGLGDPLSDITINDELLILDFAYSNARRYWLCENGPLRPRAEGGVDVVIIDSAPLLTLALLSKQQDPGRPVIFESSLQPQGESLNDPNSPQSRAWDFIRTRLTHVDLVVSLLPKELAPRIMPEENVGYMSFSIDQLDGQNKPLTDWDVGFYGREFSSLCRTLQMTIIRYPEEQYILHLSQFRPGDGTLCLLQAYRKFCDIYTKEHPSRQVPKLLICHRGPFRTPESTVFYDAAMSQIDNSETLSASVCIIPIGAVDQMWNTLLTNARALVQLSTLHGVPELLLAAIQKGTPVVAVREAELFPFVHESENAILVDKGDEEGIARCILRIFSVDRVSRGKAGAGFRRLSDANTTVGNAVGWLYLASKLSKGVKFEPRGGDINKLAMEEAGCM
;
A
#
# COMPACT_ATOMS: atom_id res chain seq x y z
N MET A 1 -4.01 -15.32 -3.29
CA MET A 1 -3.49 -15.06 -4.66
C MET A 1 -4.15 -16.04 -5.61
N PRO A 2 -4.47 -15.64 -6.86
CA PRO A 2 -5.09 -16.56 -7.81
C PRO A 2 -4.10 -17.65 -8.25
N PHE A 3 -4.62 -18.85 -8.44
CA PHE A 3 -3.86 -19.98 -8.99
C PHE A 3 -3.49 -19.71 -10.45
N LEU A 4 -2.27 -20.05 -10.87
CA LEU A 4 -1.81 -19.90 -12.26
C LEU A 4 -2.73 -20.69 -13.19
N SER A 5 -3.40 -20.01 -14.12
CA SER A 5 -4.27 -20.70 -15.07
C SER A 5 -3.45 -21.59 -16.00
N TYR A 6 -4.06 -22.70 -16.43
CA TYR A 6 -3.45 -23.61 -17.41
C TYR A 6 -3.02 -22.87 -18.70
N ALA A 7 -3.82 -21.90 -19.15
CA ALA A 7 -3.49 -21.07 -20.31
C ALA A 7 -2.19 -20.27 -20.10
N ARG A 8 -1.96 -19.70 -18.91
CA ARG A 8 -0.71 -18.98 -18.59
C ARG A 8 0.48 -19.93 -18.46
N ALA A 9 0.28 -21.14 -17.95
CA ALA A 9 1.34 -22.15 -17.94
C ALA A 9 1.76 -22.56 -19.37
N LEU A 10 0.80 -22.68 -20.30
CA LEU A 10 1.08 -22.92 -21.71
C LEU A 10 1.75 -21.73 -22.40
N GLU A 11 1.38 -20.50 -22.06
CA GLU A 11 2.06 -19.30 -22.56
C GLU A 11 3.54 -19.28 -22.14
N LEU A 12 3.82 -19.56 -20.86
CA LEU A 12 5.19 -19.67 -20.35
C LEU A 12 5.96 -20.78 -21.09
N ARG A 13 5.34 -21.93 -21.30
CA ARG A 13 5.94 -23.03 -22.08
C ARG A 13 6.27 -22.60 -23.50
N ARG A 14 5.40 -21.82 -24.16
CA ARG A 14 5.66 -21.28 -25.50
C ARG A 14 6.79 -20.25 -25.50
N GLN A 15 6.84 -19.38 -24.50
CA GLN A 15 7.89 -18.36 -24.37
C GLN A 15 9.27 -18.98 -24.15
N LEU A 16 9.34 -20.10 -23.44
CA LEU A 16 10.58 -20.86 -23.22
C LEU A 16 10.86 -21.90 -24.31
N GLN A 17 10.05 -21.95 -25.38
CA GLN A 17 10.25 -22.88 -26.47
C GLN A 17 11.58 -22.61 -27.18
N GLY A 18 12.37 -23.67 -27.41
CA GLY A 18 13.73 -23.56 -27.96
C GLY A 18 14.83 -23.36 -26.91
N THR A 19 14.47 -23.19 -25.63
CA THR A 19 15.41 -23.27 -24.50
C THR A 19 15.49 -24.71 -23.96
N ARG A 20 16.29 -24.94 -22.91
CA ARG A 20 16.37 -26.24 -22.22
C ARG A 20 15.47 -26.31 -20.98
N ALA A 21 14.70 -25.26 -20.72
CA ALA A 21 13.77 -25.20 -19.60
C ALA A 21 12.58 -26.14 -19.81
N GLU A 22 12.15 -26.82 -18.74
CA GLU A 22 10.94 -27.65 -18.75
C GLU A 22 9.86 -27.01 -17.88
N VAL A 23 8.69 -26.75 -18.48
CA VAL A 23 7.52 -26.23 -17.75
C VAL A 23 6.58 -27.40 -17.46
N ILE A 24 6.42 -27.75 -16.19
CA ILE A 24 5.59 -28.83 -15.67
C ILE A 24 4.39 -28.19 -14.95
N CYS A 25 3.17 -28.53 -15.33
CA CYS A 25 1.94 -27.99 -14.73
C CYS A 25 0.91 -29.09 -14.54
N ILE A 26 -0.21 -28.77 -13.87
CA ILE A 26 -1.34 -29.69 -13.73
C ILE A 26 -1.73 -30.26 -15.11
N GLY A 27 -1.85 -31.59 -15.19
CA GLY A 27 -2.10 -32.34 -16.43
C GLY A 27 -0.84 -32.91 -17.10
N CYS A 28 0.37 -32.59 -16.63
CA CYS A 28 1.59 -33.30 -17.03
C CYS A 28 1.80 -34.53 -16.15
N ASP A 29 2.26 -35.64 -16.73
CA ASP A 29 2.50 -36.91 -16.01
C ASP A 29 3.44 -36.72 -14.80
N ASP A 30 4.46 -35.86 -14.95
CA ASP A 30 5.48 -35.61 -13.93
C ASP A 30 5.08 -34.54 -12.88
N TYR A 31 3.87 -33.99 -12.94
CA TYR A 31 3.48 -32.87 -12.06
C TYR A 31 3.54 -33.27 -10.58
N ALA A 32 2.95 -34.41 -10.22
CA ALA A 32 2.91 -34.88 -8.83
C ALA A 32 4.31 -35.13 -8.25
N THR A 33 5.28 -35.56 -9.07
CA THR A 33 6.67 -35.76 -8.62
C THR A 33 7.44 -34.45 -8.59
N SER A 34 7.10 -33.47 -9.43
CA SER A 34 7.78 -32.17 -9.51
C SER A 34 7.55 -31.25 -8.30
N ILE A 35 6.45 -31.42 -7.58
CA ILE A 35 6.11 -30.60 -6.40
C ILE A 35 6.62 -31.20 -5.08
N ARG A 36 7.10 -32.45 -5.09
CA ARG A 36 7.65 -33.12 -3.90
C ARG A 36 8.80 -32.33 -3.31
N ARG A 37 8.92 -32.39 -1.98
CA ARG A 37 10.00 -31.73 -1.22
C ARG A 37 10.67 -32.72 -0.29
N TRP A 38 11.77 -32.29 0.33
CA TRP A 38 12.45 -33.11 1.33
C TRP A 38 11.56 -33.42 2.55
N SER A 39 10.59 -32.56 2.84
CA SER A 39 9.54 -32.77 3.85
C SER A 39 8.16 -32.70 3.22
N ASP A 40 7.31 -33.69 3.50
CA ASP A 40 5.92 -33.73 3.03
C ASP A 40 5.08 -32.56 3.57
N THR A 41 5.49 -31.93 4.68
CA THR A 41 4.81 -30.72 5.22
C THR A 41 5.00 -29.49 4.34
N CYS A 42 5.96 -29.55 3.42
CA CYS A 42 6.36 -28.44 2.56
C CYS A 42 5.91 -28.61 1.10
N GLU A 43 5.29 -29.73 0.76
CA GLU A 43 4.68 -29.91 -0.56
C GLU A 43 3.48 -28.98 -0.71
N LYS A 44 3.42 -28.23 -1.81
CA LYS A 44 2.30 -27.34 -2.14
C LYS A 44 1.96 -27.48 -3.62
N GLU A 45 0.67 -27.38 -3.93
CA GLU A 45 0.18 -27.44 -5.31
C GLU A 45 0.61 -26.19 -6.10
N ALA A 46 1.75 -26.28 -6.80
CA ALA A 46 2.26 -25.20 -7.63
C ALA A 46 1.44 -25.02 -8.90
N GLY A 47 1.24 -23.78 -9.34
CA GLY A 47 0.65 -23.51 -10.66
C GLY A 47 1.49 -24.07 -11.80
N ALA A 48 2.82 -23.93 -11.69
CA ALA A 48 3.79 -24.63 -12.53
C ALA A 48 5.13 -24.79 -11.81
N VAL A 49 5.88 -25.84 -12.15
CA VAL A 49 7.29 -26.02 -11.82
C VAL A 49 8.11 -25.84 -13.10
N VAL A 50 9.06 -24.91 -13.10
CA VAL A 50 9.93 -24.62 -14.23
C VAL A 50 11.35 -25.06 -13.90
N ARG A 51 11.80 -26.17 -14.48
CA ARG A 51 13.17 -26.66 -14.34
C ARG A 51 14.07 -25.93 -15.34
N VAL A 52 14.81 -24.95 -14.85
CA VAL A 52 15.72 -24.10 -15.65
C VAL A 52 17.13 -24.70 -15.69
N ALA A 53 17.81 -24.51 -16.81
CA ALA A 53 19.15 -25.03 -17.09
C ALA A 53 20.18 -23.92 -17.36
N SER A 54 19.80 -22.64 -17.27
CA SER A 54 20.71 -21.49 -17.39
C SER A 54 20.22 -20.25 -16.66
N THR A 55 21.12 -19.32 -16.35
CA THR A 55 20.79 -18.01 -15.75
C THR A 55 19.85 -17.18 -16.63
N ALA A 56 19.98 -17.28 -17.96
CA ALA A 56 19.10 -16.57 -18.89
C ALA A 56 17.65 -17.08 -18.82
N GLU A 57 17.46 -18.39 -18.69
CA GLU A 57 16.13 -18.99 -18.50
C GLU A 57 15.51 -18.57 -17.16
N VAL A 58 16.31 -18.48 -16.08
CA VAL A 58 15.86 -17.95 -14.78
C VAL A 58 15.35 -16.51 -14.95
N ALA A 59 16.14 -15.64 -15.59
CA ALA A 59 15.75 -14.26 -15.88
C ALA A 59 14.45 -14.18 -16.69
N GLU A 60 14.28 -15.04 -17.69
CA GLU A 60 13.08 -15.04 -18.51
C GLU A 60 11.83 -15.47 -17.73
N VAL A 61 11.94 -16.48 -16.87
CA VAL A 61 10.85 -16.88 -15.98
C VAL A 61 10.50 -15.78 -14.99
N VAL A 62 11.51 -15.11 -14.40
CA VAL A 62 11.27 -13.96 -13.49
C VAL A 62 10.56 -12.83 -14.21
N ARG A 63 10.98 -12.47 -15.44
CA ARG A 63 10.29 -11.46 -16.25
C ARG A 63 8.86 -11.87 -16.56
N PHE A 64 8.62 -13.13 -16.90
CA PHE A 64 7.27 -13.65 -17.13
C PHE A 64 6.40 -13.53 -15.87
N CYS A 65 6.90 -14.00 -14.73
CA CYS A 65 6.19 -13.92 -13.46
C CYS A 65 5.91 -12.47 -13.06
N ARG A 66 6.88 -11.58 -13.19
CA ARG A 66 6.71 -10.13 -12.94
C ARG A 66 5.70 -9.52 -13.89
N LYS A 67 5.80 -9.79 -15.19
CA LYS A 67 4.90 -9.28 -16.23
C LYS A 67 3.45 -9.67 -15.93
N ASN A 68 3.23 -10.88 -15.43
CA ASN A 68 1.91 -11.45 -15.21
C ASN A 68 1.45 -11.46 -13.74
N HIS A 69 2.19 -10.81 -12.83
CA HIS A 69 1.89 -10.76 -11.40
C HIS A 69 1.71 -12.14 -10.74
N ILE A 70 2.56 -13.09 -11.13
CA ILE A 70 2.58 -14.45 -10.62
C ILE A 70 3.64 -14.56 -9.53
N ASP A 71 3.23 -15.02 -8.35
CA ASP A 71 4.16 -15.36 -7.28
C ASP A 71 5.12 -16.46 -7.71
N PHE A 72 6.40 -16.32 -7.35
CA PHE A 72 7.37 -17.38 -7.58
C PHE A 72 8.24 -17.64 -6.35
N VAL A 73 8.73 -18.87 -6.28
CA VAL A 73 9.73 -19.33 -5.30
C VAL A 73 10.87 -20.03 -6.01
N VAL A 74 12.01 -20.17 -5.36
CA VAL A 74 13.17 -20.87 -5.91
C VAL A 74 13.37 -22.18 -5.17
N GLU A 75 13.57 -23.25 -5.94
CA GLU A 75 13.99 -24.54 -5.43
C GLU A 75 15.43 -24.82 -5.87
N ALA A 76 16.36 -24.80 -4.92
CA ALA A 76 17.73 -25.29 -5.12
C ALA A 76 17.83 -26.79 -4.78
N GLY A 77 18.21 -27.12 -3.55
CA GLY A 77 18.26 -28.50 -3.04
C GLY A 77 16.99 -28.98 -2.32
N GLY A 78 15.95 -28.14 -2.20
CA GLY A 78 14.64 -28.56 -1.65
C GLY A 78 14.57 -28.90 -0.15
N HIS A 79 15.63 -28.60 0.63
CA HIS A 79 15.76 -28.98 2.05
C HIS A 79 14.99 -28.10 3.05
N SER A 80 14.35 -27.02 2.61
CA SER A 80 13.61 -26.13 3.50
C SER A 80 12.43 -26.85 4.14
N THR A 81 12.35 -26.87 5.47
CA THR A 81 11.20 -27.41 6.21
C THR A 81 10.14 -26.36 6.55
N THR A 82 10.28 -25.12 6.06
CA THR A 82 9.29 -24.04 6.26
C THR A 82 8.40 -23.79 5.04
N GLY A 83 8.62 -24.54 3.95
CA GLY A 83 7.94 -24.34 2.68
C GLY A 83 8.46 -23.17 1.84
N ALA A 84 9.64 -22.61 2.15
CA ALA A 84 10.22 -21.46 1.44
C ALA A 84 10.57 -21.74 -0.04
N SER A 85 10.71 -23.01 -0.42
CA SER A 85 10.95 -23.46 -1.80
C SER A 85 9.68 -24.02 -2.49
N SER A 86 8.50 -23.73 -1.94
CA SER A 86 7.21 -24.22 -2.43
C SER A 86 6.18 -23.10 -2.52
N SER A 87 5.38 -23.12 -3.58
CA SER A 87 4.32 -22.12 -3.82
C SER A 87 3.00 -22.82 -4.05
N HIS A 88 1.91 -22.24 -3.54
CA HIS A 88 0.55 -22.69 -3.86
C HIS A 88 -0.02 -21.79 -4.95
N GLY A 89 -0.27 -22.35 -6.14
CA GLY A 89 -0.78 -21.64 -7.30
C GLY A 89 0.21 -20.76 -8.05
N GLY A 90 1.42 -20.51 -7.53
CA GLY A 90 2.47 -19.75 -8.22
C GLY A 90 3.43 -20.61 -9.04
N VAL A 91 4.60 -20.06 -9.39
CA VAL A 91 5.67 -20.75 -10.12
C VAL A 91 6.79 -21.18 -9.18
N VAL A 92 7.21 -22.44 -9.25
CA VAL A 92 8.46 -22.89 -8.65
C VAL A 92 9.55 -22.84 -9.71
N ILE A 93 10.56 -22.00 -9.52
CA ILE A 93 11.77 -21.97 -10.35
C ILE A 93 12.74 -23.00 -9.78
N SER A 94 12.82 -24.16 -10.42
CA SER A 94 13.65 -25.27 -9.99
C SER A 94 15.03 -25.21 -10.65
N LEU A 95 16.07 -25.04 -9.86
CA LEU A 95 17.46 -25.03 -10.29
C LEU A 95 18.04 -26.44 -10.45
N ALA A 96 17.22 -27.50 -10.38
CA ALA A 96 17.67 -28.89 -10.38
C ALA A 96 18.50 -29.30 -11.61
N LYS A 97 18.40 -28.56 -12.73
CA LYS A 97 19.24 -28.76 -13.93
C LYS A 97 20.51 -27.88 -13.97
N MET A 98 20.70 -26.99 -12.99
CA MET A 98 21.87 -26.12 -12.83
C MET A 98 22.78 -26.66 -11.73
N ARG A 99 23.46 -27.79 -12.01
CA ARG A 99 24.27 -28.55 -11.04
C ARG A 99 25.75 -28.66 -11.41
N LYS A 100 26.20 -27.92 -12.42
CA LYS A 100 27.60 -27.98 -12.87
C LYS A 100 28.54 -27.46 -11.78
N VAL A 101 29.63 -28.19 -11.55
CA VAL A 101 30.74 -27.80 -10.68
C VAL A 101 32.03 -27.82 -11.50
N LEU A 102 32.81 -26.75 -11.40
CA LEU A 102 34.10 -26.58 -12.07
C LEU A 102 35.15 -26.18 -11.04
N THR A 103 36.14 -27.05 -10.83
CA THR A 103 37.29 -26.78 -9.96
C THR A 103 38.46 -26.28 -10.78
N ASP A 104 39.04 -25.15 -10.37
CA ASP A 104 40.30 -24.62 -10.89
C ASP A 104 41.41 -24.76 -9.83
N PRO A 105 42.28 -25.78 -9.96
CA PRO A 105 43.34 -26.03 -8.98
C PRO A 105 44.44 -24.95 -8.98
N ALA A 106 44.59 -24.19 -10.08
CA ALA A 106 45.64 -23.19 -10.18
C ALA A 106 45.29 -21.93 -9.40
N SER A 107 44.01 -21.52 -9.44
CA SER A 107 43.51 -20.39 -8.66
C SER A 107 42.95 -20.79 -7.29
N GLU A 108 42.88 -22.09 -6.99
CA GLU A 108 42.25 -22.66 -5.78
C GLU A 108 40.80 -22.17 -5.62
N THR A 109 40.05 -22.17 -6.73
CA THR A 109 38.64 -21.75 -6.75
C THR A 109 37.73 -22.82 -7.32
N VAL A 110 36.45 -22.76 -6.94
CA VAL A 110 35.41 -23.67 -7.41
C VAL A 110 34.19 -22.86 -7.83
N CYS A 111 33.81 -22.97 -9.10
CA CYS A 111 32.58 -22.40 -9.63
C CYS A 111 31.46 -23.44 -9.58
N VAL A 112 30.37 -23.10 -8.91
CA VAL A 112 29.27 -24.01 -8.55
C VAL A 112 27.95 -23.40 -8.98
N GLN A 113 27.15 -24.13 -9.75
CA GLN A 113 25.80 -23.68 -10.07
C GLN A 113 24.84 -23.84 -8.88
N GLY A 114 23.83 -22.95 -8.78
CA GLY A 114 23.01 -22.80 -7.58
C GLY A 114 22.11 -23.99 -7.20
N GLY A 115 21.92 -24.95 -8.11
CA GLY A 115 21.17 -26.19 -7.84
C GLY A 115 22.04 -27.38 -7.40
N ALA A 116 23.37 -27.22 -7.32
CA ALA A 116 24.29 -28.28 -6.91
C ALA A 116 24.15 -28.65 -5.42
N THR A 117 24.60 -29.87 -5.06
CA THR A 117 24.74 -30.34 -3.68
C THR A 117 26.21 -30.33 -3.24
N TRP A 118 26.46 -30.40 -1.94
CA TRP A 118 27.84 -30.44 -1.42
C TRP A 118 28.60 -31.71 -1.79
N ASP A 119 27.93 -32.85 -1.98
CA ASP A 119 28.53 -34.07 -2.56
C ASP A 119 29.21 -33.78 -3.90
N MET A 120 28.51 -33.11 -4.81
CA MET A 120 29.04 -32.78 -6.13
C MET A 120 30.25 -31.84 -6.06
N VAL A 121 30.27 -30.95 -5.06
CA VAL A 121 31.41 -30.07 -4.81
C VAL A 121 32.60 -30.88 -4.30
N ASN A 122 32.39 -31.72 -3.29
CA ASN A 122 33.43 -32.56 -2.70
C ASN A 122 34.03 -33.52 -3.75
N ASP A 123 33.20 -34.17 -4.55
CA ASP A 123 33.64 -35.08 -5.63
C ASP A 123 34.45 -34.33 -6.70
N SER A 124 34.10 -33.08 -6.99
CA SER A 124 34.82 -32.26 -7.97
C SER A 124 36.19 -31.80 -7.47
N THR A 125 36.33 -31.55 -6.17
CA THR A 125 37.57 -31.00 -5.59
C THR A 125 38.54 -32.07 -5.10
N ALA A 126 38.03 -33.23 -4.67
CA ALA A 126 38.84 -34.31 -4.11
C ALA A 126 40.02 -34.77 -5.01
N PRO A 127 39.88 -34.92 -6.34
CA PRO A 127 41.00 -35.32 -7.20
C PRO A 127 42.19 -34.36 -7.21
N TYR A 128 42.00 -33.13 -6.75
CA TYR A 128 43.01 -32.08 -6.70
C TYR A 128 43.56 -31.84 -5.29
N GLY A 129 43.16 -32.64 -4.30
CA GLY A 129 43.52 -32.41 -2.89
C GLY A 129 42.95 -31.12 -2.33
N LEU A 130 41.79 -30.69 -2.86
CA LEU A 130 41.10 -29.46 -2.47
C LEU A 130 39.77 -29.77 -1.79
N ALA A 131 39.34 -28.90 -0.89
CA ALA A 131 37.99 -28.89 -0.32
C ALA A 131 37.49 -27.46 -0.11
N VAL A 132 36.17 -27.28 -0.18
CA VAL A 132 35.50 -26.04 0.22
C VAL A 132 34.89 -26.26 1.61
N VAL A 133 34.82 -25.20 2.42
CA VAL A 133 33.98 -25.24 3.63
C VAL A 133 32.54 -25.39 3.16
N GLY A 134 31.97 -26.58 3.34
CA GLY A 134 30.63 -26.93 2.90
C GLY A 134 29.74 -27.39 4.06
N ALA A 135 28.45 -27.56 3.81
CA ALA A 135 27.55 -28.06 4.84
C ALA A 135 27.89 -29.52 5.18
N MET A 136 27.76 -29.87 6.46
CA MET A 136 28.06 -31.23 6.94
C MET A 136 27.08 -32.28 6.41
N THR A 137 25.86 -31.87 6.05
CA THR A 137 24.90 -32.72 5.33
C THR A 137 25.20 -32.61 3.84
N SER A 138 25.78 -33.65 3.25
CA SER A 138 26.43 -33.59 1.94
C SER A 138 25.43 -33.48 0.77
N HIS A 139 24.21 -33.99 0.93
CA HIS A 139 23.13 -33.84 -0.04
C HIS A 139 22.40 -32.48 0.06
N ALA A 140 22.76 -31.62 1.02
CA ALA A 140 22.17 -30.29 1.13
C ALA A 140 22.54 -29.42 -0.08
N GLY A 141 21.60 -28.58 -0.52
CA GLY A 141 21.81 -27.65 -1.63
C GLY A 141 22.79 -26.54 -1.28
N VAL A 142 23.75 -26.27 -2.18
CA VAL A 142 24.78 -25.24 -2.02
C VAL A 142 24.15 -23.85 -1.90
N GLY A 143 23.15 -23.54 -2.73
CA GLY A 143 22.53 -22.22 -2.74
C GLY A 143 21.93 -21.81 -1.40
N GLY A 144 21.01 -22.61 -0.85
CA GLY A 144 20.35 -22.28 0.42
C GLY A 144 21.33 -22.22 1.59
N SER A 145 22.19 -23.24 1.73
CA SER A 145 23.13 -23.33 2.84
C SER A 145 24.18 -22.20 2.85
N THR A 146 24.63 -21.76 1.68
CA THR A 146 25.58 -20.63 1.55
C THR A 146 24.92 -19.30 1.87
N LEU A 147 23.74 -19.03 1.29
CA LEU A 147 23.09 -17.72 1.43
C LEU A 147 22.62 -17.44 2.86
N GLY A 148 22.38 -18.47 3.68
CA GLY A 148 22.09 -18.32 5.11
C GLY A 148 23.33 -18.28 6.02
N GLY A 149 24.55 -18.27 5.47
CA GLY A 149 25.80 -18.27 6.22
C GLY A 149 26.50 -19.62 6.18
N GLY A 150 25.93 -20.61 6.89
CA GLY A 150 26.34 -22.03 6.87
C GLY A 150 27.68 -22.36 7.55
N SER A 151 27.80 -23.57 8.08
CA SER A 151 29.01 -24.09 8.74
C SER A 151 29.33 -25.53 8.32
N GLY A 152 30.59 -25.93 8.49
CA GLY A 152 31.18 -27.20 8.06
C GLY A 152 32.33 -27.66 8.95
N TRP A 153 32.87 -28.85 8.67
CA TRP A 153 34.01 -29.41 9.43
C TRP A 153 35.24 -28.50 9.43
N LEU A 154 35.44 -27.79 8.33
CA LEU A 154 36.57 -26.88 8.14
C LEU A 154 36.30 -25.45 8.67
N THR A 155 35.15 -25.21 9.30
CA THR A 155 34.79 -23.87 9.79
C THR A 155 35.77 -23.35 10.85
N GLY A 156 36.29 -24.22 11.72
CA GLY A 156 37.29 -23.85 12.71
C GLY A 156 38.61 -23.32 12.10
N GLN A 157 38.94 -23.74 10.88
CA GLN A 157 40.16 -23.33 10.17
C GLN A 157 39.94 -22.09 9.29
N TYR A 158 38.82 -22.04 8.56
CA TYR A 158 38.65 -21.09 7.45
C TYR A 158 37.43 -20.16 7.58
N GLY A 159 36.53 -20.35 8.55
CA GLY A 159 35.32 -19.53 8.74
C GLY A 159 34.05 -20.18 8.19
N LEU A 160 32.96 -19.40 8.06
CA LEU A 160 31.67 -19.89 7.56
C LEU A 160 31.73 -20.22 6.05
N ILE A 161 30.71 -20.92 5.54
CA ILE A 161 30.58 -21.21 4.10
C ILE A 161 30.52 -19.88 3.32
N SER A 162 29.71 -18.94 3.80
CA SER A 162 29.59 -17.59 3.21
C SER A 162 30.89 -16.76 3.22
N ASP A 163 31.83 -17.06 4.12
CA ASP A 163 33.15 -16.40 4.17
C ASP A 163 34.06 -16.87 3.03
N GLN A 164 33.78 -18.06 2.46
CA GLN A 164 34.54 -18.61 1.35
C GLN A 164 34.07 -18.06 0.00
N LEU A 165 32.97 -17.31 -0.04
CA LEU A 165 32.42 -16.79 -1.27
C LEU A 165 33.32 -15.67 -1.80
N VAL A 166 33.70 -15.78 -3.08
CA VAL A 166 34.51 -14.79 -3.82
C VAL A 166 33.63 -13.98 -4.77
N GLY A 167 32.60 -14.62 -5.34
CA GLY A 167 31.63 -13.97 -6.21
C GLY A 167 30.35 -14.78 -6.39
N VAL A 168 29.29 -14.13 -6.83
CA VAL A 168 27.98 -14.74 -7.09
C VAL A 168 27.30 -14.10 -8.30
N LYS A 169 26.70 -14.92 -9.17
CA LYS A 169 25.87 -14.47 -10.28
C LYS A 169 24.40 -14.54 -9.88
N VAL A 170 23.72 -13.40 -9.92
CA VAL A 170 22.37 -13.22 -9.37
C VAL A 170 21.41 -12.73 -10.43
N VAL A 171 20.21 -13.29 -10.47
CA VAL A 171 19.06 -12.73 -11.20
C VAL A 171 18.21 -11.92 -10.22
N LEU A 172 18.06 -10.63 -10.49
CA LEU A 172 17.26 -9.70 -9.68
C LEU A 172 15.76 -9.82 -10.00
N ALA A 173 14.93 -9.16 -9.19
CA ALA A 173 13.47 -9.24 -9.29
C ALA A 173 12.89 -8.68 -10.60
N ASP A 174 13.65 -7.85 -11.32
CA ASP A 174 13.31 -7.34 -12.65
C ASP A 174 13.75 -8.26 -13.79
N GLY A 175 14.51 -9.33 -13.48
CA GLY A 175 15.12 -10.24 -14.44
C GLY A 175 16.49 -9.77 -14.95
N THR A 176 17.08 -8.72 -14.36
CA THR A 176 18.46 -8.31 -14.65
C THR A 176 19.45 -9.32 -14.07
N ILE A 177 20.50 -9.64 -14.82
CA ILE A 177 21.57 -10.54 -14.40
C ILE A 177 22.75 -9.69 -13.97
N VAL A 178 23.21 -9.87 -12.73
CA VAL A 178 24.35 -9.13 -12.17
C VAL A 178 25.35 -10.11 -11.55
N GLU A 179 26.61 -9.69 -11.50
CA GLU A 179 27.65 -10.36 -10.74
C GLU A 179 27.98 -9.52 -9.50
N ALA A 180 28.11 -10.17 -8.35
CA ALA A 180 28.38 -9.52 -7.07
C ALA A 180 29.66 -10.13 -6.47
N SER A 181 30.60 -9.29 -6.08
CA SER A 181 31.90 -9.62 -5.49
C SER A 181 32.35 -8.49 -4.55
N ASN A 182 33.58 -8.55 -4.04
CA ASN A 182 34.18 -7.42 -3.32
C ASN A 182 34.51 -6.22 -4.23
N GLU A 183 34.52 -6.42 -5.55
CA GLU A 183 34.84 -5.38 -6.54
C GLU A 183 33.57 -4.85 -7.23
N ASP A 184 32.57 -5.71 -7.43
CA ASP A 184 31.33 -5.40 -8.16
C ASP A 184 30.09 -5.61 -7.29
N ASN A 185 29.13 -4.67 -7.33
CA ASN A 185 27.86 -4.76 -6.59
C ASN A 185 28.06 -5.16 -5.10
N GLN A 186 29.01 -4.50 -4.43
CA GLN A 186 29.48 -4.85 -3.07
C GLN A 186 28.37 -4.95 -2.03
N ASP A 187 27.36 -4.08 -2.10
CA ASP A 187 26.21 -4.12 -1.20
C ASP A 187 25.35 -5.38 -1.40
N LEU A 188 25.13 -5.78 -2.66
CA LEU A 188 24.46 -7.04 -2.97
C LEU A 188 25.33 -8.22 -2.52
N PHE A 189 26.64 -8.18 -2.77
CA PHE A 189 27.56 -9.24 -2.35
C PHE A 189 27.59 -9.41 -0.82
N TRP A 190 27.59 -8.31 -0.07
CA TRP A 190 27.44 -8.31 1.37
C TRP A 190 26.13 -8.99 1.82
N ALA A 191 25.01 -8.66 1.18
CA ALA A 191 23.71 -9.24 1.48
C ALA A 191 23.64 -10.75 1.17
N MET A 192 24.22 -11.18 0.04
CA MET A 192 24.25 -12.60 -0.35
C MET A 192 25.09 -13.46 0.60
N ARG A 193 25.96 -12.87 1.43
CA ARG A 193 26.73 -13.54 2.49
C ARG A 193 25.96 -13.56 3.82
N GLY A 194 24.72 -14.08 3.82
CA GLY A 194 23.99 -14.38 5.07
C GLY A 194 22.51 -14.00 5.12
N ALA A 195 21.98 -13.24 4.16
CA ALA A 195 20.58 -12.79 4.17
C ALA A 195 19.57 -13.74 3.49
N GLY A 196 20.00 -14.96 3.15
CA GLY A 196 19.17 -15.93 2.43
C GLY A 196 18.82 -15.48 1.01
N GLN A 197 17.68 -15.96 0.51
CA GLN A 197 17.21 -15.72 -0.87
C GLN A 197 16.56 -14.35 -1.11
N ALA A 198 16.60 -13.43 -0.14
CA ALA A 198 15.79 -12.22 -0.16
C ALA A 198 16.18 -11.23 -1.27
N PHE A 199 17.42 -11.26 -1.78
CA PHE A 199 17.96 -10.22 -2.68
C PHE A 199 18.07 -10.63 -4.15
N GLY A 200 17.72 -11.87 -4.49
CA GLY A 200 17.70 -12.37 -5.86
C GLY A 200 17.93 -13.87 -5.94
N ILE A 201 17.92 -14.39 -7.17
CA ILE A 201 18.14 -15.80 -7.45
C ILE A 201 19.63 -16.00 -7.77
N ALA A 202 20.39 -16.54 -6.83
CA ALA A 202 21.77 -16.93 -7.06
C ALA A 202 21.84 -18.16 -7.98
N THR A 203 22.46 -17.99 -9.13
CA THR A 203 22.54 -19.02 -10.18
C THR A 203 23.91 -19.67 -10.27
N GLU A 204 24.97 -18.94 -9.89
CA GLU A 204 26.35 -19.44 -9.83
C GLU A 204 27.08 -18.81 -8.64
N PHE A 205 27.92 -19.59 -7.98
CA PHE A 205 28.74 -19.21 -6.83
C PHE A 205 30.20 -19.52 -7.15
N VAL A 206 31.12 -18.64 -6.77
CA VAL A 206 32.56 -18.90 -6.85
C VAL A 206 33.10 -18.94 -5.44
N PHE A 207 33.62 -20.09 -5.03
CA PHE A 207 34.20 -20.30 -3.71
C PHE A 207 35.72 -20.38 -3.77
N ARG A 208 36.36 -19.95 -2.70
CA ARG A 208 37.74 -20.34 -2.38
C ARG A 208 37.75 -21.80 -1.90
N ALA A 209 38.67 -22.58 -2.44
CA ALA A 209 38.98 -23.92 -1.97
C ALA A 209 40.31 -23.93 -1.23
N HIS A 210 40.48 -24.91 -0.35
CA HIS A 210 41.65 -25.04 0.51
C HIS A 210 42.29 -26.40 0.29
N LYS A 211 43.63 -26.43 0.34
CA LYS A 211 44.38 -27.69 0.30
C LYS A 211 44.09 -28.49 1.56
N VAL A 212 43.75 -29.75 1.36
CA VAL A 212 43.40 -30.69 2.43
C VAL A 212 44.24 -31.96 2.34
N ARG A 213 44.31 -32.68 3.45
CA ARG A 213 44.91 -34.02 3.51
C ARG A 213 44.01 -35.02 2.80
N ASP A 214 44.60 -36.14 2.34
CA ASP A 214 43.84 -37.25 1.78
C ASP A 214 42.88 -37.87 2.80
N GLU A 215 43.31 -37.92 4.06
CA GLU A 215 42.53 -38.47 5.17
C GLU A 215 42.63 -37.62 6.46
N PHE A 216 41.55 -37.68 7.24
CA PHE A 216 41.31 -37.02 8.52
C PHE A 216 40.96 -38.06 9.57
N PHE A 217 41.26 -37.81 10.85
CA PHE A 217 40.75 -38.67 11.91
C PHE A 217 39.30 -38.29 12.24
N GLY A 218 38.39 -39.23 12.14
CA GLY A 218 36.99 -38.97 12.48
C GLY A 218 36.09 -40.19 12.43
N GLY A 219 34.83 -40.00 12.81
CA GLY A 219 33.80 -41.04 12.80
C GLY A 219 32.79 -40.87 13.93
N VAL A 220 31.93 -41.88 14.07
CA VAL A 220 30.80 -41.90 15.01
C VAL A 220 31.12 -42.79 16.21
N ILE A 221 30.73 -42.33 17.40
CA ILE A 221 30.79 -43.09 18.65
C ILE A 221 29.40 -43.02 19.30
N GLU A 222 28.88 -44.16 19.76
CA GLU A 222 27.62 -44.23 20.48
C GLU A 222 27.83 -44.67 21.93
N TYR A 223 27.15 -44.01 22.86
CA TYR A 223 27.19 -44.30 24.28
C TYR A 223 25.78 -44.45 24.87
N ASP A 224 25.72 -45.10 26.03
CA ASP A 224 24.53 -45.07 26.89
C ASP A 224 24.34 -43.67 27.51
N VAL A 225 23.11 -43.34 27.89
CA VAL A 225 22.74 -42.02 28.45
C VAL A 225 23.50 -41.69 29.73
N ASP A 226 23.93 -42.70 30.49
CA ASP A 226 24.73 -42.52 31.71
C ASP A 226 26.12 -41.87 31.44
N ARG A 227 26.54 -41.75 30.18
CA ARG A 227 27.76 -41.05 29.74
C ARG A 227 27.55 -39.57 29.41
N LEU A 228 26.33 -39.03 29.52
CA LEU A 228 26.05 -37.63 29.20
C LEU A 228 26.94 -36.62 29.96
N PRO A 229 27.22 -36.79 31.27
CA PRO A 229 28.13 -35.88 31.97
C PRO A 229 29.53 -35.82 31.33
N MET A 230 30.06 -36.96 30.87
CA MET A 230 31.37 -37.03 30.22
C MET A 230 31.40 -36.24 28.91
N LEU A 231 30.37 -36.36 28.07
CA LEU A 231 30.30 -35.63 26.81
C LEU A 231 30.13 -34.13 27.03
N VAL A 232 29.36 -33.73 28.05
CA VAL A 232 29.21 -32.33 28.45
C VAL A 232 30.51 -31.74 28.98
N ASP A 233 31.22 -32.47 29.85
CA ASP A 233 32.53 -32.07 30.36
C ASP A 233 33.54 -31.92 29.22
N PHE A 234 33.55 -32.86 28.28
CA PHE A 234 34.40 -32.77 27.11
C PHE A 234 34.00 -31.62 26.17
N ALA A 235 32.71 -31.34 25.96
CA ALA A 235 32.25 -30.19 25.17
C ALA A 235 32.71 -28.85 25.80
N ASN A 236 32.66 -28.77 27.14
CA ASN A 236 33.14 -27.63 27.91
C ASN A 236 34.68 -27.53 27.96
N GLU A 237 35.38 -28.65 27.79
CA GLU A 237 36.84 -28.67 27.63
C GLU A 237 37.26 -28.29 26.21
N PHE A 238 36.59 -28.84 25.19
CA PHE A 238 36.75 -28.50 23.78
C PHE A 238 36.65 -27.00 23.58
N ASP A 239 35.67 -26.38 24.26
CA ASP A 239 35.49 -24.93 24.28
C ASP A 239 36.73 -24.16 24.70
N ARG A 240 37.47 -24.66 25.70
CA ARG A 240 38.68 -24.02 26.20
C ARG A 240 39.86 -24.24 25.27
N ARG A 241 39.87 -25.36 24.53
CA ARG A 241 40.95 -25.72 23.60
C ARG A 241 40.93 -24.86 22.34
N GLN A 242 39.75 -24.66 21.73
CA GLN A 242 39.61 -23.90 20.46
C GLN A 242 40.64 -24.30 19.39
N ASP A 243 40.94 -25.60 19.25
CA ASP A 243 41.87 -26.08 18.22
C ASP A 243 41.18 -25.98 16.85
N PRO A 244 41.69 -25.15 15.91
CA PRO A 244 41.05 -24.94 14.62
C PRO A 244 40.93 -26.21 13.78
N ASN A 245 41.77 -27.23 14.03
CA ASN A 245 41.76 -28.49 13.29
C ASN A 245 40.65 -29.45 13.73
N SER A 246 39.87 -29.09 14.74
CA SER A 246 38.92 -29.99 15.40
C SER A 246 37.46 -29.62 15.13
N GLY A 247 36.59 -30.62 15.15
CA GLY A 247 35.14 -30.48 15.12
C GLY A 247 34.48 -31.57 15.95
N PHE A 248 33.45 -31.21 16.70
CA PHE A 248 32.76 -32.12 17.60
C PHE A 248 31.26 -31.83 17.59
N TYR A 249 30.45 -32.88 17.51
CA TYR A 249 28.99 -32.80 17.65
C TYR A 249 28.60 -33.94 18.52
N PHE A 250 27.69 -33.68 19.42
CA PHE A 250 27.06 -34.76 20.16
C PHE A 250 25.61 -34.43 20.40
N GLY A 251 24.84 -35.46 20.74
CA GLY A 251 23.43 -35.27 20.99
C GLY A 251 22.70 -36.58 21.12
N PHE A 252 21.41 -36.52 20.87
CA PHE A 252 20.47 -37.60 21.12
C PHE A 252 19.93 -38.11 19.79
N ALA A 253 20.05 -39.42 19.58
CA ALA A 253 19.58 -40.09 18.39
C ALA A 253 19.09 -41.51 18.74
N TYR A 254 18.25 -42.10 17.90
CA TYR A 254 17.91 -43.52 18.02
C TYR A 254 18.96 -44.37 17.31
N SER A 255 19.47 -45.40 17.98
CA SER A 255 20.34 -46.41 17.38
C SER A 255 19.49 -47.59 16.92
N ARG A 256 19.52 -47.90 15.61
CA ARG A 256 18.82 -49.07 15.05
C ARG A 256 19.48 -50.40 15.44
N VAL A 257 20.78 -50.36 15.77
CA VAL A 257 21.55 -51.52 16.22
C VAL A 257 21.16 -51.86 17.66
N GLU A 258 21.22 -50.87 18.55
CA GLU A 258 20.91 -51.03 19.97
C GLU A 258 19.40 -51.01 20.26
N LYS A 259 18.58 -50.55 19.30
CA LYS A 259 17.11 -50.41 19.39
C LYS A 259 16.65 -49.54 20.56
N GLN A 260 17.42 -48.50 20.87
CA GLN A 260 17.14 -47.53 21.92
C GLN A 260 17.71 -46.15 21.56
N MET A 261 17.29 -45.13 22.30
CA MET A 261 17.98 -43.84 22.25
C MET A 261 19.39 -43.96 22.83
N VAL A 262 20.33 -43.31 22.17
CA VAL A 262 21.75 -43.29 22.54
C VAL A 262 22.27 -41.85 22.51
N LEU A 263 23.40 -41.65 23.18
CA LEU A 263 24.21 -40.47 22.97
C LEU A 263 25.11 -40.73 21.77
N ARG A 264 24.94 -39.94 20.70
CA ARG A 264 25.78 -40.04 19.51
C ARG A 264 26.78 -38.89 19.49
N ALA A 265 28.05 -39.22 19.39
CA ALA A 265 29.15 -38.28 19.19
C ALA A 265 29.75 -38.48 17.80
N VAL A 266 29.98 -37.39 17.06
CA VAL A 266 30.73 -37.40 15.81
C VAL A 266 31.95 -36.51 15.99
N VAL A 267 33.12 -37.05 15.65
CA VAL A 267 34.41 -36.40 15.88
C VAL A 267 35.15 -36.18 14.57
N PHE A 268 35.87 -35.07 14.49
CA PHE A 268 36.75 -34.73 13.37
C PHE A 268 38.01 -34.05 13.86
N TYR A 269 39.13 -34.48 13.31
CA TYR A 269 40.43 -33.86 13.51
C TYR A 269 41.23 -33.88 12.21
N ASP A 270 41.65 -32.71 11.75
CA ASP A 270 42.61 -32.55 10.67
C ASP A 270 44.03 -32.86 11.16
N GLY A 271 44.34 -34.15 11.17
CA GLY A 271 45.62 -34.67 11.62
C GLY A 271 45.71 -36.18 11.54
N SER A 272 46.82 -36.73 12.02
CA SER A 272 47.02 -38.17 12.10
C SER A 272 46.11 -38.84 13.14
N ALA A 273 45.89 -40.15 13.00
CA ALA A 273 45.15 -40.95 13.98
C ALA A 273 45.71 -40.81 15.42
N TYR A 274 47.03 -40.64 15.57
CA TYR A 274 47.65 -40.42 16.87
C TYR A 274 47.25 -39.07 17.49
N GLN A 275 47.30 -37.99 16.70
CA GLN A 275 46.91 -36.65 17.16
C GLN A 275 45.41 -36.60 17.49
N GLY A 276 44.56 -37.13 16.61
CA GLY A 276 43.12 -37.23 16.86
C GLY A 276 42.78 -38.08 18.08
N GLY A 277 43.48 -39.21 18.26
CA GLY A 277 43.35 -40.07 19.44
C GLY A 277 43.73 -39.37 20.74
N ILE A 278 44.78 -38.56 20.75
CA ILE A 278 45.14 -37.73 21.91
C ILE A 278 44.06 -36.68 22.17
N PHE A 279 43.62 -35.97 21.13
CA PHE A 279 42.67 -34.89 21.26
C PHE A 279 41.33 -35.39 21.82
N PHE A 280 40.77 -36.46 21.25
CA PHE A 280 39.52 -37.07 21.71
C PHE A 280 39.72 -38.14 22.80
N GLY A 281 40.93 -38.26 23.35
CA GLY A 281 41.28 -39.26 24.37
C GLY A 281 40.32 -39.32 25.57
N PRO A 282 39.83 -38.19 26.13
CA PRO A 282 38.87 -38.20 27.23
C PRO A 282 37.60 -39.00 26.94
N ILE A 283 37.13 -39.03 25.69
CA ILE A 283 35.93 -39.76 25.28
C ILE A 283 36.25 -41.10 24.60
N LEU A 284 37.46 -41.28 24.04
CA LEU A 284 37.88 -42.52 23.38
C LEU A 284 38.44 -43.61 24.30
N TYR A 285 39.19 -43.24 25.34
CA TYR A 285 40.10 -44.18 26.04
C TYR A 285 39.92 -44.25 27.57
N GLN A 286 38.89 -43.62 28.15
CA GLN A 286 38.70 -43.63 29.60
C GLN A 286 37.80 -44.79 30.08
N ASN A 287 38.34 -45.56 31.04
CA ASN A 287 37.73 -46.64 31.82
C ASN A 287 37.34 -47.94 31.05
N PRO A 288 38.09 -49.06 31.22
CA PRO A 288 37.79 -50.37 30.61
C PRO A 288 36.45 -51.00 31.01
N LEU A 289 35.82 -50.53 32.10
CA LEU A 289 34.49 -50.98 32.55
C LEU A 289 33.34 -50.19 31.90
N MET A 290 33.64 -49.22 31.03
CA MET A 290 32.70 -48.21 30.53
C MET A 290 32.90 -47.92 29.03
N SER A 291 33.18 -48.95 28.23
CA SER A 291 33.37 -48.84 26.77
C SER A 291 32.15 -48.25 26.05
N PRO A 292 32.34 -47.55 24.91
CA PRO A 292 31.24 -47.14 24.05
C PRO A 292 30.45 -48.36 23.54
N LEU A 293 29.17 -48.15 23.22
CA LEU A 293 28.31 -49.17 22.60
C LEU A 293 28.87 -49.53 21.22
N THR A 294 29.19 -48.50 20.43
CA THR A 294 29.87 -48.64 19.13
C THR A 294 30.92 -47.55 18.96
N ASN A 295 32.02 -47.88 18.28
CA ASN A 295 33.07 -46.92 17.93
C ASN A 295 33.55 -47.19 16.50
N HIS A 296 33.23 -46.28 15.60
CA HIS A 296 33.60 -46.34 14.18
C HIS A 296 34.58 -45.23 13.79
N THR A 297 35.40 -44.76 14.73
CA THR A 297 36.45 -43.77 14.46
C THR A 297 37.64 -44.38 13.73
N GLY A 298 38.28 -43.59 12.87
CA GLY A 298 39.45 -43.99 12.10
C GLY A 298 39.89 -42.89 11.15
N MET A 299 40.86 -43.19 10.29
CA MET A 299 41.18 -42.30 9.17
C MET A 299 40.06 -42.39 8.12
N ARG A 300 39.65 -41.23 7.60
CA ARG A 300 38.52 -41.03 6.69
C ARG A 300 38.86 -39.97 5.66
N THR A 301 38.42 -40.16 4.43
CA THR A 301 38.43 -39.08 3.43
C THR A 301 37.45 -37.96 3.82
N TYR A 302 37.62 -36.76 3.25
CA TYR A 302 36.67 -35.66 3.49
C TYR A 302 35.24 -35.99 3.03
N VAL A 303 35.12 -36.76 1.93
CA VAL A 303 33.83 -37.22 1.39
C VAL A 303 33.12 -38.13 2.40
N GLU A 304 33.82 -39.11 2.97
CA GLU A 304 33.28 -40.00 4.00
C GLU A 304 32.88 -39.22 5.27
N MET A 305 33.67 -38.23 5.68
CA MET A 305 33.34 -37.39 6.83
C MET A 305 32.03 -36.62 6.65
N ASN A 306 31.79 -36.06 5.46
CA ASN A 306 30.54 -35.36 5.13
C ASN A 306 29.33 -36.29 5.00
N ALA A 307 29.55 -37.60 4.84
CA ALA A 307 28.44 -38.55 4.81
C ALA A 307 27.86 -38.85 6.21
N PHE A 308 28.62 -38.68 7.30
CA PHE A 308 28.17 -39.05 8.65
C PHE A 308 27.04 -38.18 9.21
N ALA A 309 26.86 -36.95 8.70
CA ALA A 309 25.76 -36.07 9.09
C ALA A 309 24.60 -36.10 8.07
N ASN A 310 24.62 -37.06 7.15
CA ASN A 310 23.45 -37.37 6.34
C ASN A 310 22.42 -38.10 7.19
N VAL A 311 21.19 -37.63 7.12
CA VAL A 311 20.03 -38.43 7.50
C VAL A 311 19.65 -39.20 6.26
N ASP A 312 19.60 -40.54 6.35
CA ASP A 312 19.33 -41.41 5.20
C ASP A 312 18.12 -40.86 4.41
N PRO A 313 18.20 -40.79 3.08
CA PRO A 313 17.12 -40.25 2.28
C PRO A 313 15.93 -41.18 2.39
N VAL A 314 14.97 -40.83 3.23
CA VAL A 314 13.59 -41.26 3.05
C VAL A 314 12.91 -40.17 2.23
N PRO A 315 12.62 -40.42 0.94
CA PRO A 315 11.83 -39.49 0.12
C PRO A 315 10.43 -39.25 0.71
N GLU A 316 10.01 -40.11 1.63
CA GLU A 316 8.73 -40.09 2.32
C GLU A 316 8.95 -39.66 3.77
N GLY A 317 7.99 -38.95 4.35
CA GLY A 317 8.01 -38.58 5.76
C GLY A 317 8.11 -37.09 5.99
N ARG A 318 7.45 -36.68 7.06
CA ARG A 318 7.23 -35.32 7.52
C ARG A 318 8.42 -34.94 8.39
N LYS A 319 9.05 -33.81 8.06
CA LYS A 319 10.28 -33.34 8.72
C LYS A 319 10.16 -31.87 9.10
N SER A 320 10.71 -31.51 10.24
CA SER A 320 10.87 -30.12 10.66
C SER A 320 12.22 -29.87 11.32
N ILE A 321 12.94 -28.86 10.84
CA ILE A 321 14.18 -28.37 11.43
C ILE A 321 13.88 -27.08 12.19
N SER A 322 14.41 -26.98 13.40
CA SER A 322 14.54 -25.73 14.13
C SER A 322 15.81 -25.76 14.97
N GLY A 323 16.44 -24.61 15.15
CA GLY A 323 17.62 -24.48 15.98
C GLY A 323 17.62 -23.21 16.82
N ALA A 324 18.50 -23.20 17.80
CA ALA A 324 18.77 -22.08 18.67
C ALA A 324 20.25 -22.05 19.04
N ASN A 325 20.78 -20.85 19.25
CA ASN A 325 22.08 -20.70 19.86
C ASN A 325 22.00 -21.13 21.34
N ILE A 326 23.05 -21.80 21.81
CA ILE A 326 23.18 -22.26 23.19
C ILE A 326 24.49 -21.73 23.80
N MET A 327 24.35 -21.03 24.93
CA MET A 327 25.48 -20.45 25.64
C MET A 327 26.35 -21.50 26.35
N ARG A 328 27.57 -21.06 26.65
CA ARG A 328 28.61 -21.85 27.29
C ARG A 328 28.82 -21.36 28.72
N PRO A 329 29.21 -22.23 29.67
CA PRO A 329 29.37 -23.69 29.50
C PRO A 329 28.01 -24.40 29.37
N LEU A 330 28.00 -25.57 28.74
CA LEU A 330 26.83 -26.45 28.68
C LEU A 330 26.53 -27.03 30.06
N GLU A 331 25.25 -27.02 30.44
CA GLU A 331 24.78 -27.59 31.70
C GLU A 331 24.25 -29.01 31.50
N THR A 332 24.77 -29.96 32.27
CA THR A 332 24.36 -31.37 32.19
C THR A 332 22.87 -31.56 32.52
N SER A 333 22.34 -30.83 33.49
CA SER A 333 20.92 -30.87 33.90
C SER A 333 19.98 -30.49 32.74
N LEU A 334 20.29 -29.40 32.04
CA LEU A 334 19.51 -28.97 30.88
C LEU A 334 19.49 -30.06 29.80
N LEU A 335 20.66 -30.62 29.47
CA LEU A 335 20.75 -31.66 28.44
C LEU A 335 20.05 -32.96 28.87
N GLN A 336 20.08 -33.32 30.15
CA GLN A 336 19.32 -34.45 30.71
C GLN A 336 17.81 -34.23 30.54
N ASP A 337 17.31 -33.05 30.87
CA ASP A 337 15.89 -32.70 30.71
C ASP A 337 15.44 -32.73 29.25
N LEU A 338 16.30 -32.30 28.33
CA LEU A 338 16.06 -32.36 26.88
C LEU A 338 16.03 -33.81 26.37
N TYR A 339 16.95 -34.66 26.85
CA TYR A 339 16.97 -36.08 26.54
C TYR A 339 15.68 -36.77 26.99
N ILE A 340 15.26 -36.56 28.25
CA ILE A 340 14.06 -37.19 28.82
C ILE A 340 12.83 -36.86 27.97
N GLN A 341 12.64 -35.59 27.60
CA GLN A 341 11.49 -35.17 26.80
C GLN A 341 11.51 -35.76 25.39
N LEU A 342 12.68 -35.82 24.74
CA LEU A 342 12.79 -36.41 23.42
C LEU A 342 12.53 -37.93 23.47
N ALA A 343 13.03 -38.61 24.51
CA ALA A 343 12.78 -40.03 24.74
C ALA A 343 11.31 -40.34 25.03
N GLU A 344 10.65 -39.54 25.86
CA GLU A 344 9.20 -39.64 26.10
C GLU A 344 8.41 -39.45 24.79
N ALA A 345 8.78 -38.47 23.97
CA ALA A 345 8.12 -38.25 22.68
C ALA A 345 8.32 -39.42 21.71
N MET A 346 9.56 -39.93 21.55
CA MET A 346 9.84 -41.07 20.69
C MET A 346 9.14 -42.36 21.16
N ASN A 347 8.99 -42.55 22.47
CA ASN A 347 8.25 -43.68 23.03
C ASN A 347 6.73 -43.54 22.83
N ALA A 348 6.20 -42.32 22.91
CA ALA A 348 4.77 -42.04 22.75
C ALA A 348 4.31 -42.11 21.28
N TYR A 349 5.20 -41.79 20.34
CA TYR A 349 4.89 -41.72 18.92
C TYR A 349 5.82 -42.65 18.12
N PRO A 350 5.37 -43.90 17.86
CA PRO A 350 6.13 -44.85 17.03
C PRO A 350 6.43 -44.24 15.65
N ARG A 351 7.62 -44.52 15.08
CA ARG A 351 8.13 -43.94 13.82
C ARG A 351 8.66 -42.51 13.90
N MET A 352 9.17 -42.11 15.06
CA MET A 352 9.99 -40.90 15.22
C MET A 352 11.50 -41.18 15.27
N GLU A 353 11.93 -42.42 14.97
CA GLU A 353 13.31 -42.89 15.21
C GLU A 353 14.39 -42.09 14.45
N ASP A 354 14.04 -41.43 13.35
CA ASP A 354 14.97 -40.59 12.57
C ASP A 354 15.08 -39.14 13.11
N SER A 355 14.41 -38.83 14.23
CA SER A 355 14.55 -37.53 14.88
C SER A 355 15.86 -37.45 15.66
N VAL A 356 16.50 -36.27 15.65
CA VAL A 356 17.75 -36.02 16.36
C VAL A 356 17.76 -34.63 16.98
N LEU A 357 18.36 -34.53 18.17
CA LEU A 357 18.75 -33.25 18.78
C LEU A 357 20.28 -33.24 18.90
N MET A 358 20.94 -32.38 18.12
CA MET A 358 22.40 -32.31 18.04
C MET A 358 22.91 -30.95 18.49
N PHE A 359 24.08 -30.94 19.13
CA PHE A 359 24.80 -29.73 19.52
C PHE A 359 26.09 -29.65 18.71
N ASP A 360 26.24 -28.57 17.93
CA ASP A 360 27.39 -28.34 17.07
C ASP A 360 28.46 -27.55 17.85
N ILE A 361 29.54 -28.25 18.22
CA ILE A 361 30.65 -27.71 19.01
C ILE A 361 31.84 -27.51 18.08
N LEU A 362 31.91 -26.30 17.50
CA LEU A 362 32.96 -25.91 16.56
C LEU A 362 33.84 -24.82 17.17
N PRO A 363 35.14 -24.77 16.82
CA PRO A 363 35.99 -23.63 17.13
C PRO A 363 35.43 -22.36 16.46
N TYR A 364 35.19 -21.32 17.24
CA TYR A 364 34.56 -20.07 16.77
C TYR A 364 35.56 -18.91 16.65
N LYS A 365 36.84 -19.11 17.04
CA LYS A 365 37.88 -18.08 16.92
C LYS A 365 37.97 -17.53 15.50
N LYS A 366 38.00 -18.41 14.49
CA LYS A 366 38.13 -18.01 13.10
C LYS A 366 36.90 -17.25 12.58
N THR A 367 35.70 -17.71 12.93
CA THR A 367 34.44 -17.05 12.54
C THR A 367 34.28 -15.68 13.21
N GLY A 368 34.81 -15.52 14.43
CA GLY A 368 34.83 -14.27 15.18
C GLY A 368 35.93 -13.29 14.80
N GLU A 369 36.92 -13.67 13.97
CA GLU A 369 37.89 -12.71 13.38
C GLU A 369 37.22 -11.76 12.39
N ILE A 370 36.11 -12.19 11.77
CA ILE A 370 35.33 -11.40 10.83
C ILE A 370 34.28 -10.60 11.62
N PRO A 371 34.29 -9.25 11.55
CA PRO A 371 33.30 -8.41 12.22
C PRO A 371 31.87 -8.77 11.80
N VAL A 372 30.92 -8.61 12.74
CA VAL A 372 29.50 -8.92 12.50
C VAL A 372 28.94 -8.13 11.32
N GLU A 373 29.42 -6.92 11.11
CA GLU A 373 28.97 -5.97 10.09
C GLU A 373 29.60 -6.22 8.70
N GLU A 374 30.62 -7.08 8.61
CA GLU A 374 31.37 -7.36 7.38
C GLU A 374 30.58 -8.24 6.39
N THR A 375 29.58 -8.97 6.89
CA THR A 375 28.66 -9.80 6.11
C THR A 375 27.25 -9.68 6.66
N ALA A 376 26.22 -10.06 5.91
CA ALA A 376 24.86 -10.11 6.46
C ALA A 376 24.67 -11.18 7.55
N CYS A 377 25.53 -12.21 7.60
CA CYS A 377 25.48 -13.26 8.61
C CYS A 377 25.92 -12.73 9.97
N ALA A 378 24.94 -12.43 10.83
CA ALA A 378 25.19 -11.95 12.19
C ALA A 378 25.47 -13.09 13.20
N ASN A 379 25.32 -14.35 12.79
CA ASN A 379 25.47 -15.53 13.65
C ASN A 379 26.96 -15.91 13.88
N ARG A 380 27.74 -15.01 14.49
CA ARG A 380 29.20 -15.14 14.71
C ARG A 380 29.61 -15.05 16.18
N GLY A 381 28.64 -15.03 17.09
CA GLY A 381 28.88 -14.87 18.52
C GLY A 381 29.50 -16.11 19.15
N SER A 382 29.88 -15.96 20.42
CA SER A 382 30.62 -16.98 21.16
C SER A 382 29.66 -17.99 21.82
N TYR A 383 28.91 -18.71 21.02
CA TYR A 383 27.90 -19.71 21.41
C TYR A 383 28.02 -20.97 20.54
N TYR A 384 27.36 -22.05 20.96
CA TYR A 384 27.17 -23.24 20.15
C TYR A 384 25.79 -23.22 19.48
N SER A 385 25.56 -24.14 18.55
CA SER A 385 24.27 -24.30 17.88
C SER A 385 23.60 -25.59 18.36
N ALA A 386 22.36 -25.50 18.82
CA ALA A 386 21.50 -26.63 19.07
C ALA A 386 20.54 -26.80 17.89
N LYS A 387 20.51 -27.98 17.28
CA LYS A 387 19.69 -28.31 16.10
C LYS A 387 18.76 -29.47 16.43
N LEU A 388 17.46 -29.22 16.35
CA LEU A 388 16.42 -30.23 16.46
C LEU A 388 15.87 -30.54 15.05
N LEU A 389 16.07 -31.76 14.59
CA LEU A 389 15.35 -32.34 13.46
C LEU A 389 14.31 -33.32 14.01
N LEU A 390 13.03 -33.02 13.80
CA LEU A 390 11.96 -33.97 14.03
C LEU A 390 11.58 -34.64 12.71
N CYS A 391 11.44 -35.96 12.75
CA CYS A 391 10.97 -36.80 11.66
C CYS A 391 9.76 -37.60 12.16
N TRP A 392 8.65 -37.55 11.42
CA TRP A 392 7.44 -38.32 11.70
C TRP A 392 6.72 -38.67 10.39
N HIS A 393 5.67 -39.48 10.43
CA HIS A 393 4.99 -39.93 9.21
C HIS A 393 3.49 -39.64 9.18
N ASP A 394 2.84 -39.57 10.34
CA ASP A 394 1.41 -39.32 10.43
C ASP A 394 1.10 -37.82 10.30
N SER A 395 0.28 -37.45 9.31
CA SER A 395 -0.11 -36.06 9.08
C SER A 395 -0.97 -35.47 10.20
N GLU A 396 -1.68 -36.29 10.99
CA GLU A 396 -2.46 -35.82 12.13
C GLU A 396 -1.57 -35.27 13.27
N LEU A 397 -0.27 -35.60 13.25
CA LEU A 397 0.69 -35.18 14.28
C LEU A 397 1.36 -33.84 13.99
N ASP A 398 1.17 -33.22 12.82
CA ASP A 398 1.89 -32.00 12.42
C ASP A 398 1.84 -30.89 13.46
N ALA A 399 0.62 -30.53 13.89
CA ALA A 399 0.44 -29.48 14.88
C ALA A 399 1.10 -29.83 16.22
N LYS A 400 1.06 -31.10 16.61
CA LYS A 400 1.68 -31.60 17.84
C LYS A 400 3.20 -31.57 17.75
N MET A 401 3.78 -32.00 16.63
CA MET A 401 5.23 -32.00 16.40
C MET A 401 5.79 -30.59 16.32
N HIS A 402 5.11 -29.66 15.66
CA HIS A 402 5.50 -28.25 15.68
C HIS A 402 5.40 -27.63 17.08
N ALA A 403 4.37 -27.97 17.86
CA ALA A 403 4.26 -27.52 19.25
C ALA A 403 5.36 -28.11 20.15
N PHE A 404 5.68 -29.39 19.97
CA PHE A 404 6.77 -30.05 20.70
C PHE A 404 8.13 -29.43 20.36
N GLN A 405 8.41 -29.19 19.07
CA GLN A 405 9.61 -28.49 18.62
C GLN A 405 9.73 -27.10 19.27
N ARG A 406 8.65 -26.31 19.28
CA ARG A 406 8.63 -25.01 19.97
C ARG A 406 8.94 -25.15 21.46
N SER A 407 8.38 -26.15 22.13
CA SER A 407 8.62 -26.39 23.56
C SER A 407 10.11 -26.66 23.84
N ILE A 408 10.73 -27.54 23.06
CA ILE A 408 12.16 -27.86 23.18
C ILE A 408 13.04 -26.62 22.94
N ILE A 409 12.79 -25.89 21.85
CA ILE A 409 13.56 -24.68 21.52
C ILE A 409 13.35 -23.59 22.57
N SER A 410 12.12 -23.38 23.03
CA SER A 410 11.82 -22.41 24.09
C SER A 410 12.58 -22.74 25.37
N LYS A 411 12.65 -24.01 25.77
CA LYS A 411 13.43 -24.41 26.96
C LYS A 411 14.92 -24.10 26.82
N ILE A 412 15.50 -24.35 25.65
CA ILE A 412 16.89 -23.99 25.36
C ILE A 412 17.09 -22.48 25.54
N LEU A 413 16.18 -21.66 25.01
CA LEU A 413 16.25 -20.19 25.12
C LEU A 413 15.99 -19.69 26.55
N GLU A 414 15.07 -20.30 27.29
CA GLU A 414 14.73 -19.91 28.66
C GLU A 414 15.82 -20.26 29.68
N ALA A 415 16.53 -21.35 29.47
CA ALA A 415 17.69 -21.72 30.27
C ALA A 415 18.85 -20.70 30.15
N GLN A 416 18.73 -19.75 29.22
CA GLN A 416 19.72 -18.75 28.88
C GLN A 416 19.29 -17.32 29.29
N ARG A 417 18.34 -17.17 30.22
CA ARG A 417 17.85 -15.86 30.72
C ARG A 417 18.98 -15.04 31.36
N GLY A 418 19.24 -13.85 30.80
CA GLY A 418 20.30 -12.92 31.24
C GLY A 418 21.19 -12.38 30.10
N ILE A 419 20.97 -12.84 28.87
CA ILE A 419 21.67 -12.38 27.67
C ILE A 419 20.99 -11.10 27.13
N PRO A 420 21.77 -10.12 26.63
CA PRO A 420 21.23 -8.92 25.98
C PRO A 420 20.24 -9.25 24.84
N ASP A 421 19.14 -8.48 24.75
CA ASP A 421 18.08 -8.63 23.73
C ASP A 421 18.57 -8.41 22.28
N ASP A 422 19.80 -7.93 22.08
CA ASP A 422 20.41 -7.61 20.79
C ASP A 422 21.18 -8.79 20.14
N GLN A 423 21.29 -9.94 20.82
CA GLN A 423 21.98 -11.11 20.28
C GLN A 423 21.12 -11.95 19.33
N VAL A 424 21.78 -12.46 18.28
CA VAL A 424 21.18 -13.38 17.32
C VAL A 424 20.83 -14.71 17.99
N VAL A 425 19.62 -15.17 17.76
CA VAL A 425 19.00 -16.32 18.45
C VAL A 425 19.22 -17.63 17.69
N ALA A 426 19.41 -17.57 16.37
CA ALA A 426 19.70 -18.74 15.54
C ALA A 426 20.32 -18.33 14.20
N CYS A 427 21.01 -19.28 13.55
CA CYS A 427 21.40 -19.16 12.16
C CYS A 427 20.16 -19.20 11.23
N PRO A 428 20.08 -18.36 10.18
CA PRO A 428 18.97 -18.38 9.21
C PRO A 428 18.66 -19.75 8.60
N ASN A 429 19.68 -20.59 8.37
CA ASN A 429 19.51 -21.94 7.83
C ASN A 429 18.80 -22.92 8.79
N LEU A 430 18.79 -22.61 10.08
CA LEU A 430 18.15 -23.40 11.14
C LEU A 430 16.94 -22.66 11.73
N ALA A 431 16.54 -21.53 11.13
CA ALA A 431 15.40 -20.77 11.60
C ALA A 431 14.11 -21.56 11.37
N GLY A 432 13.42 -21.91 12.44
CA GLY A 432 12.08 -22.47 12.37
C GLY A 432 11.04 -21.44 11.91
N HIS A 433 9.76 -21.77 12.04
CA HIS A 433 8.65 -20.93 11.56
C HIS A 433 8.47 -19.58 12.28
N ASP A 434 8.98 -19.45 13.51
CA ASP A 434 8.51 -18.42 14.46
C ASP A 434 9.61 -17.46 14.96
N ILE A 435 10.73 -17.32 14.23
CA ILE A 435 11.83 -16.41 14.60
C ILE A 435 11.75 -15.10 13.79
N SER A 436 11.79 -13.96 14.49
CA SER A 436 11.73 -12.64 13.86
C SER A 436 13.03 -12.27 13.14
N ALA A 437 12.95 -11.35 12.18
CA ALA A 437 14.12 -10.92 11.42
C ALA A 437 15.17 -10.22 12.31
N GLU A 438 14.73 -9.50 13.35
CA GLU A 438 15.60 -8.87 14.34
C GLU A 438 16.46 -9.91 15.06
N LYS A 439 15.85 -11.04 15.43
CA LYS A 439 16.53 -12.14 16.10
C LYS A 439 17.47 -12.96 15.20
N LEU A 440 17.37 -12.81 13.88
CA LEU A 440 18.26 -13.48 12.91
C LEU A 440 19.42 -12.59 12.45
N PHE A 441 19.15 -11.30 12.26
CA PHE A 441 20.11 -10.38 11.64
C PHE A 441 20.67 -9.32 12.60
N GLY A 442 20.08 -9.15 13.78
CA GLY A 442 20.55 -8.21 14.82
C GLY A 442 20.91 -6.83 14.25
N PRO A 443 22.13 -6.33 14.46
CA PRO A 443 22.54 -5.00 14.00
C PRO A 443 22.59 -4.83 12.48
N ASN A 444 22.58 -5.93 11.70
CA ASN A 444 22.62 -5.88 10.24
C ASN A 444 21.24 -5.65 9.60
N LEU A 445 20.14 -5.81 10.35
CA LEU A 445 18.78 -5.70 9.81
C LEU A 445 18.48 -4.33 9.16
N PRO A 446 18.85 -3.17 9.76
CA PRO A 446 18.58 -1.87 9.14
C PRO A 446 19.27 -1.70 7.79
N ARG A 447 20.51 -2.20 7.63
CA ARG A 447 21.22 -2.17 6.34
C ARG A 447 20.53 -3.05 5.31
N LEU A 448 20.11 -4.26 5.68
CA LEU A 448 19.34 -5.16 4.81
C LEU A 448 18.03 -4.53 4.35
N GLN A 449 17.28 -3.89 5.26
CA GLN A 449 16.05 -3.18 4.93
C GLN A 449 16.31 -2.01 3.97
N LYS A 450 17.36 -1.22 4.19
CA LYS A 450 17.76 -0.12 3.30
C LYS A 450 18.10 -0.65 1.90
N LEU A 451 18.90 -1.71 1.79
CA LEU A 451 19.24 -2.31 0.50
C LEU A 451 18.01 -2.86 -0.22
N LYS A 452 17.08 -3.47 0.51
CA LYS A 452 15.82 -3.98 -0.06
C LYS A 452 14.88 -2.87 -0.53
N ARG A 453 14.95 -1.68 0.09
CA ARG A 453 14.23 -0.46 -0.35
C ARG A 453 14.90 0.20 -1.55
N ASN A 454 16.23 0.25 -1.59
CA ASN A 454 17.02 0.87 -2.66
C ASN A 454 16.95 0.12 -4.00
N SER A 455 16.51 -1.14 -4.03
CA SER A 455 16.13 -1.81 -5.28
C SER A 455 14.77 -1.28 -5.78
N HIS A 456 14.81 -0.16 -6.51
CA HIS A 456 13.74 0.44 -7.32
C HIS A 456 12.51 1.01 -6.58
N PHE A 457 12.70 1.88 -5.58
CA PHE A 457 11.62 2.83 -5.26
C PHE A 457 11.64 3.99 -6.25
N ASP A 458 10.88 3.84 -7.33
CA ASP A 458 10.54 4.96 -8.21
C ASP A 458 9.37 5.73 -7.58
N ALA A 459 9.65 6.95 -7.13
CA ALA A 459 8.69 7.79 -6.44
C ALA A 459 7.44 8.03 -7.28
N GLU A 460 7.60 8.16 -8.60
CA GLU A 460 6.54 8.46 -9.58
C GLU A 460 5.79 7.21 -10.06
N SER A 461 6.42 6.02 -9.99
CA SER A 461 5.85 4.81 -10.58
C SER A 461 4.65 4.28 -9.81
N TRP A 462 3.60 3.94 -10.57
CA TRP A 462 2.39 3.30 -10.04
C TRP A 462 2.59 1.79 -9.82
N SER A 463 3.65 1.22 -10.38
CA SER A 463 3.90 -0.23 -10.40
C SER A 463 4.51 -0.79 -9.10
N GLY A 464 4.81 0.08 -8.13
CA GLY A 464 5.37 -0.27 -6.82
C GLY A 464 4.36 -0.85 -5.81
N ARG A 465 4.87 -1.18 -4.63
CA ARG A 465 4.04 -1.57 -3.46
C ARG A 465 3.38 -0.31 -2.87
N PRO A 466 2.12 -0.40 -2.40
CA PRO A 466 1.51 0.66 -1.59
C PRO A 466 2.45 1.10 -0.47
N LEU A 467 2.48 2.42 -0.20
CA LEU A 467 3.27 2.94 0.91
C LEU A 467 2.55 2.65 2.22
N ASN A 468 3.32 2.49 3.30
CA ASN A 468 2.74 2.52 4.62
C ASN A 468 2.19 3.93 4.89
N VAL A 469 0.99 3.98 5.47
CA VAL A 469 0.38 5.23 5.91
C VAL A 469 0.71 5.47 7.37
N ILE A 470 1.19 6.68 7.64
CA ILE A 470 1.54 7.16 8.98
C ILE A 470 0.88 8.52 9.25
N TYR A 471 0.93 8.92 10.51
CA TYR A 471 0.33 10.13 11.05
C TYR A 471 1.36 10.85 11.91
N ALA A 472 1.30 12.18 11.91
CA ALA A 472 2.18 13.01 12.71
C ALA A 472 1.41 13.77 13.81
N GLY A 473 2.10 14.06 14.91
CA GLY A 473 1.59 14.91 16.00
C GLY A 473 2.65 15.95 16.32
N ILE A 474 2.31 17.22 16.13
CA ILE A 474 3.27 18.32 16.15
C ILE A 474 2.93 19.27 17.29
N THR A 475 3.89 19.51 18.17
CA THR A 475 3.73 20.42 19.30
C THR A 475 5.02 21.21 19.55
N GLU A 476 4.89 22.32 20.27
CA GLU A 476 6.00 23.23 20.59
C GLU A 476 6.27 23.31 22.09
N LEU A 477 7.53 23.51 22.45
CA LEU A 477 7.98 23.97 23.76
C LEU A 477 8.84 25.22 23.56
N ILE A 478 8.49 26.27 24.28
CA ILE A 478 9.16 27.57 24.16
C ILE A 478 10.14 27.72 25.30
N SER A 479 11.39 28.03 24.97
CA SER A 479 12.40 28.44 25.94
C SER A 479 12.38 29.97 26.12
N ASP A 480 12.30 30.75 25.04
CA ASP A 480 12.17 32.21 25.04
C ASP A 480 11.53 32.75 23.72
N ASN A 481 11.35 34.08 23.59
CA ASN A 481 10.76 34.70 22.39
C ASN A 481 11.63 34.56 21.11
N SER A 482 12.83 33.99 21.20
CA SER A 482 13.80 33.87 20.11
C SER A 482 14.26 32.43 19.84
N SER A 483 13.85 31.46 20.65
CA SER A 483 14.28 30.07 20.52
C SER A 483 13.24 29.13 21.11
N GLY A 484 13.13 27.94 20.51
CA GLY A 484 12.23 26.92 20.98
C GLY A 484 12.53 25.56 20.38
N ARG A 485 11.71 24.60 20.77
CA ARG A 485 11.75 23.22 20.30
C ARG A 485 10.40 22.83 19.76
N VAL A 486 10.39 22.12 18.64
CA VAL A 486 9.22 21.46 18.09
C VAL A 486 9.43 19.96 18.20
N ALA A 487 8.42 19.25 18.70
CA ALA A 487 8.41 17.80 18.67
C ALA A 487 7.40 17.29 17.66
N ILE A 488 7.79 16.24 16.95
CA ILE A 488 6.99 15.53 15.97
C ILE A 488 6.97 14.06 16.38
N ALA A 489 5.81 13.56 16.81
CA ALA A 489 5.61 12.13 17.03
C ALA A 489 5.03 11.49 15.77
N ILE A 490 5.62 10.40 15.30
CA ILE A 490 5.16 9.65 14.13
C ILE A 490 4.53 8.33 14.58
N ARG A 491 3.30 8.07 14.15
CA ARG A 491 2.58 6.83 14.45
C ARG A 491 2.04 6.17 13.19
N ASN A 492 1.97 4.85 13.20
CA ASN A 492 1.03 4.12 12.37
C ASN A 492 -0.30 3.93 13.15
N LEU A 493 -1.19 3.04 12.73
CA LEU A 493 -2.47 2.84 13.44
C LEU A 493 -2.35 2.19 14.82
N THR A 494 -1.24 1.51 15.13
CA THR A 494 -1.04 0.71 16.35
C THR A 494 0.05 1.28 17.26
N ASP A 495 1.18 1.68 16.69
CA ASP A 495 2.44 1.91 17.39
C ASP A 495 2.95 3.34 17.21
N LEU A 496 3.72 3.78 18.20
CA LEU A 496 4.64 4.91 18.04
C LEU A 496 5.84 4.41 17.25
N VAL A 497 5.99 4.94 16.04
CA VAL A 497 6.99 4.50 15.06
C VAL A 497 8.29 5.27 15.26
N ASP A 498 8.21 6.59 15.42
CA ASP A 498 9.38 7.44 15.60
C ASP A 498 9.04 8.76 16.31
N PHE A 499 10.07 9.48 16.71
CA PHE A 499 9.98 10.75 17.40
C PHE A 499 11.12 11.70 17.00
N LEU A 500 10.78 12.89 16.51
CA LEU A 500 11.73 13.90 16.06
C LEU A 500 11.63 15.15 16.96
N VAL A 501 12.78 15.77 17.24
CA VAL A 501 12.86 17.07 17.93
C VAL A 501 13.66 18.04 17.09
N CYS A 502 13.01 19.13 16.70
CA CYS A 502 13.61 20.19 15.89
C CYS A 502 13.86 21.40 16.79
N ASN A 503 15.09 21.89 16.83
CA ASN A 503 15.41 23.15 17.50
C ASN A 503 15.32 24.29 16.48
N TRP A 504 14.78 25.43 16.88
CA TRP A 504 14.72 26.61 16.01
C TRP A 504 15.13 27.88 16.77
N HIS A 505 15.63 28.86 16.02
CA HIS A 505 16.08 30.14 16.55
C HIS A 505 15.68 31.30 15.62
N ALA A 506 14.83 32.22 16.08
CA ALA A 506 14.40 33.35 15.28
C ALA A 506 15.50 34.43 15.21
N PRO A 507 15.91 34.89 14.03
CA PRO A 507 16.95 35.90 13.87
C PRO A 507 16.55 37.30 14.40
N ARG A 508 15.26 37.53 14.66
CA ARG A 508 14.71 38.74 15.29
C ARG A 508 13.54 38.38 16.22
N PRO A 509 13.42 38.98 17.41
CA PRO A 509 12.23 38.82 18.24
C PRO A 509 10.99 39.37 17.52
N ASN A 510 9.88 38.63 17.56
CA ASN A 510 8.54 38.96 17.00
C ASN A 510 8.31 38.69 15.49
N VAL A 511 9.11 37.85 14.82
CA VAL A 511 8.77 37.36 13.46
C VAL A 511 8.02 36.02 13.59
N SER A 512 6.78 35.96 13.11
CA SER A 512 5.98 34.72 13.02
C SER A 512 6.54 33.79 11.93
N ASP A 513 6.20 32.50 12.00
CA ASP A 513 6.41 31.49 10.94
C ASP A 513 7.81 30.86 10.79
N TYR A 514 8.74 31.14 11.71
CA TYR A 514 10.12 30.64 11.61
C TYR A 514 10.31 29.11 11.63
N PRO A 515 9.64 28.31 12.49
CA PRO A 515 9.86 26.86 12.50
C PRO A 515 9.19 26.15 11.31
N THR A 516 8.36 26.83 10.51
CA THR A 516 7.59 26.21 9.43
C THR A 516 8.48 25.52 8.41
N ASP A 517 9.52 26.19 7.90
CA ASP A 517 10.47 25.60 6.94
C ASP A 517 11.15 24.35 7.49
N THR A 518 11.53 24.39 8.77
CA THR A 518 12.18 23.27 9.44
C THR A 518 11.24 22.08 9.58
N ILE A 519 9.98 22.33 9.99
CA ILE A 519 8.97 21.26 10.12
C ILE A 519 8.69 20.62 8.77
N ILE A 520 8.47 21.43 7.71
CA ILE A 520 8.20 20.92 6.36
C ILE A 520 9.38 20.07 5.86
N ALA A 521 10.62 20.58 5.98
CA ALA A 521 11.81 19.85 5.54
C ALA A 521 11.99 18.51 6.29
N GLU A 522 11.79 18.49 7.61
CA GLU A 522 11.92 17.27 8.41
C GLU A 522 10.87 16.21 8.05
N LEU A 523 9.62 16.61 7.83
CA LEU A 523 8.57 15.69 7.39
C LEU A 523 8.81 15.18 5.96
N GLU A 524 9.35 16.02 5.07
CA GLU A 524 9.73 15.63 3.71
C GLU A 524 10.89 14.63 3.71
N ILE A 525 11.97 14.94 4.43
CA ILE A 525 13.11 14.03 4.59
C ILE A 525 12.65 12.70 5.18
N TYR A 526 11.77 12.75 6.19
CA TYR A 526 11.24 11.54 6.82
C TYR A 526 10.44 10.69 5.82
N ARG A 527 9.45 11.27 5.11
CA ARG A 527 8.59 10.50 4.18
C ARG A 527 9.41 9.83 3.09
N GLU A 528 10.42 10.51 2.55
CA GLU A 528 11.28 10.01 1.48
C GLU A 528 12.23 8.92 1.97
N LYS A 529 12.94 9.19 3.07
CA LYS A 529 13.88 8.25 3.68
C LYS A 529 13.20 6.94 4.10
N HIS A 530 11.95 7.02 4.56
CA HIS A 530 11.22 5.87 5.07
C HIS A 530 10.31 5.20 4.02
N ALA A 531 10.07 5.84 2.88
CA ALA A 531 9.08 5.41 1.88
C ALA A 531 7.68 5.23 2.51
N GLU A 532 7.21 6.25 3.21
CA GLU A 532 5.92 6.26 3.90
C GLU A 532 5.13 7.51 3.52
N LYS A 533 3.79 7.44 3.57
CA LYS A 533 2.93 8.61 3.36
C LYS A 533 2.41 9.10 4.71
N ILE A 534 2.77 10.31 5.07
CA ILE A 534 2.13 11.03 6.17
C ILE A 534 0.80 11.56 5.63
N VAL A 535 -0.32 10.99 6.04
CA VAL A 535 -1.65 11.41 5.55
C VAL A 535 -2.16 12.64 6.27
N SER A 536 -1.84 12.77 7.56
CA SER A 536 -2.30 13.89 8.37
C SER A 536 -1.37 14.17 9.53
N ALA A 537 -1.31 15.45 9.91
CA ALA A 537 -0.60 15.94 11.07
C ALA A 537 -1.56 16.66 12.00
N ALA A 538 -1.64 16.24 13.26
CA ALA A 538 -2.35 17.00 14.28
C ALA A 538 -1.45 18.05 14.91
N LEU A 539 -1.90 19.30 14.95
CA LEU A 539 -1.18 20.44 15.49
C LEU A 539 -1.93 21.03 16.68
N HIS A 540 -1.18 21.51 17.66
CA HIS A 540 -1.74 22.28 18.75
C HIS A 540 -2.07 23.71 18.30
N GLN A 541 -3.22 24.27 18.71
CA GLN A 541 -3.67 25.61 18.29
C GLN A 541 -2.64 26.72 18.54
N SER A 542 -1.85 26.66 19.62
CA SER A 542 -0.83 27.68 19.91
C SER A 542 0.29 27.73 18.87
N LEU A 543 0.63 26.57 18.27
CA LEU A 543 1.65 26.47 17.23
C LEU A 543 1.16 27.15 15.96
N VAL A 544 -0.11 26.92 15.60
CA VAL A 544 -0.74 27.52 14.42
C VAL A 544 -0.82 29.04 14.54
N TYR A 545 -1.10 29.58 15.73
CA TYR A 545 -1.08 31.03 15.97
C TYR A 545 0.30 31.66 15.70
N ARG A 546 1.38 30.95 16.00
CA ARG A 546 2.76 31.41 15.75
C ARG A 546 3.25 31.14 14.34
N CYS A 547 2.73 30.10 13.71
CA CYS A 547 3.13 29.60 12.40
C CYS A 547 1.91 29.61 11.46
N PRO A 548 1.42 30.80 11.08
CA PRO A 548 0.16 30.93 10.37
C PRO A 548 0.17 30.27 8.98
N SER A 549 1.35 30.11 8.34
CA SER A 549 1.44 29.44 7.03
C SER A 549 1.58 27.91 7.12
N LEU A 550 1.91 27.37 8.30
CA LEU A 550 2.26 25.96 8.46
C LEU A 550 1.16 25.01 7.98
N CYS A 551 -0.10 25.27 8.31
CA CYS A 551 -1.21 24.43 7.88
C CYS A 551 -1.38 24.44 6.35
N SER A 552 -1.42 25.62 5.74
CA SER A 552 -1.52 25.75 4.28
C SER A 552 -0.37 25.05 3.56
N ARG A 553 0.87 25.17 4.08
CA ARG A 553 2.07 24.55 3.48
C ARG A 553 2.11 23.03 3.66
N LEU A 554 1.72 22.52 4.83
CA LEU A 554 1.56 21.07 5.03
C LEU A 554 0.62 20.47 3.97
N TRP A 555 -0.46 21.19 3.69
CA TRP A 555 -1.38 20.79 2.65
C TRP A 555 -0.79 20.97 1.25
N SER A 556 -0.37 22.16 0.85
CA SER A 556 0.04 22.49 -0.53
C SER A 556 1.33 21.82 -0.98
N GLU A 557 2.32 21.66 -0.09
CA GLU A 557 3.66 21.15 -0.45
C GLU A 557 3.80 19.65 -0.19
N LEU A 558 3.22 19.14 0.90
CA LEU A 558 3.42 17.76 1.34
C LEU A 558 2.16 16.88 1.24
N ASP A 559 1.01 17.48 0.90
CA ASP A 559 -0.28 16.81 0.84
C ASP A 559 -0.61 16.08 2.16
N ILE A 560 -0.36 16.79 3.27
CA ILE A 560 -0.64 16.37 4.64
C ILE A 560 -1.85 17.16 5.13
N VAL A 561 -2.93 16.45 5.53
CA VAL A 561 -4.13 17.10 6.09
C VAL A 561 -3.81 17.66 7.48
N PRO A 562 -3.85 18.99 7.71
CA PRO A 562 -3.50 19.60 8.99
C PRO A 562 -4.71 19.67 9.92
N LEU A 563 -4.71 18.89 11.00
CA LEU A 563 -5.79 18.86 12.00
C LEU A 563 -5.41 19.72 13.21
N VAL A 564 -6.04 20.87 13.37
CA VAL A 564 -5.80 21.80 14.47
C VAL A 564 -6.68 21.45 15.67
N LEU A 565 -6.04 21.11 16.78
CA LEU A 565 -6.71 20.70 18.00
C LEU A 565 -6.44 21.69 19.12
N ASP A 566 -7.53 22.10 19.78
CA ASP A 566 -7.47 22.80 21.06
C ASP A 566 -7.47 21.80 22.22
N HIS A 567 -6.93 22.20 23.37
CA HIS A 567 -7.05 21.45 24.62
C HIS A 567 -7.84 22.26 25.64
N LYS A 568 -8.85 21.63 26.22
CA LYS A 568 -9.50 22.17 27.41
C LYS A 568 -8.69 21.73 28.63
N ASP A 569 -8.02 22.68 29.26
CA ASP A 569 -7.33 22.44 30.52
C ASP A 569 -8.34 22.18 31.63
N ARG A 570 -8.29 20.98 32.21
CA ARG A 570 -9.05 20.61 33.41
C ARG A 570 -8.10 19.94 34.39
N GLU A 571 -8.10 20.39 35.64
CA GLU A 571 -7.37 19.70 36.71
C GLU A 571 -7.93 18.29 36.91
N ARG A 572 -7.03 17.31 37.01
CA ARG A 572 -7.39 15.91 37.28
C ARG A 572 -8.11 15.82 38.63
N GLN A 573 -9.36 15.37 38.62
CA GLN A 573 -10.09 15.09 39.84
C GLN A 573 -9.85 13.64 40.27
N HIS A 574 -9.90 13.38 41.58
CA HIS A 574 -9.57 12.08 42.16
C HIS A 574 -10.44 10.92 41.65
N ASN A 575 -11.64 11.24 41.13
CA ASN A 575 -12.63 10.32 40.60
C ASN A 575 -12.63 10.18 39.07
N ASP A 576 -11.73 10.85 38.34
CA ASP A 576 -11.67 10.74 36.87
C ASP A 576 -11.31 9.29 36.46
N ARG A 577 -12.20 8.67 35.68
CA ARG A 577 -12.03 7.34 35.06
C ARG A 577 -12.23 7.43 33.54
N GLY A 578 -11.63 6.52 32.77
CA GLY A 578 -11.80 6.44 31.32
C GLY A 578 -11.29 7.69 30.58
N GLU A 579 -12.03 8.17 29.58
CA GLU A 579 -11.64 9.32 28.74
C GLU A 579 -11.33 10.59 29.55
N LEU A 580 -11.99 10.80 30.69
CA LEU A 580 -11.77 11.96 31.57
C LEU A 580 -10.38 11.96 32.21
N ALA A 581 -9.74 10.80 32.41
CA ALA A 581 -8.39 10.71 32.95
C ALA A 581 -7.31 11.11 31.93
N THR A 582 -7.58 10.98 30.63
CA THR A 582 -6.67 11.35 29.52
C THR A 582 -6.52 12.87 29.33
N PHE A 583 -7.42 13.67 29.88
CA PHE A 583 -7.42 15.14 29.82
C PHE A 583 -6.71 15.82 31.00
N ALA A 584 -6.08 15.06 31.89
CA ALA A 584 -5.36 15.59 33.04
C ALA A 584 -4.06 16.34 32.63
N GLY A 585 -4.06 17.66 32.79
CA GLY A 585 -2.89 18.57 32.80
C GLY A 585 -2.04 18.61 31.53
N TRP A 586 -2.47 19.33 30.49
CA TRP A 586 -1.67 19.54 29.28
C TRP A 586 -0.28 20.12 29.59
N HIS A 587 -0.24 21.10 30.49
CA HIS A 587 1.00 21.71 30.97
C HIS A 587 1.88 20.79 31.83
N LYS A 588 1.36 19.65 32.30
CA LYS A 588 2.12 18.65 33.06
C LYS A 588 2.79 17.60 32.16
N LYS A 589 2.40 17.52 30.89
CA LYS A 589 3.00 16.60 29.91
C LYS A 589 4.32 17.16 29.39
N GLU A 590 5.29 16.28 29.23
CA GLU A 590 6.52 16.59 28.50
C GLU A 590 6.24 16.77 26.99
N LEU A 591 7.19 17.38 26.29
CA LEU A 591 7.00 17.78 24.89
C LEU A 591 6.70 16.58 23.96
N ASP A 592 7.32 15.44 24.22
CA ASP A 592 7.09 14.17 23.54
C ASP A 592 5.70 13.59 23.82
N GLU A 593 5.27 13.58 25.08
CA GLU A 593 3.93 13.14 25.48
C GLU A 593 2.82 13.99 24.86
N ARG A 594 3.08 15.30 24.67
CA ARG A 594 2.14 16.22 23.99
C ARG A 594 2.02 15.87 22.51
N ALA A 595 3.14 15.72 21.81
CA ALA A 595 3.18 15.32 20.41
C ALA A 595 2.50 13.96 20.19
N ASP A 596 2.83 12.96 21.00
CA ASP A 596 2.21 11.63 20.98
C ASP A 596 0.70 11.68 21.27
N SER A 597 0.28 12.54 22.21
CA SER A 597 -1.14 12.79 22.47
C SER A 597 -1.86 13.43 21.28
N MET A 598 -1.19 14.28 20.48
CA MET A 598 -1.79 14.91 19.30
C MET A 598 -2.03 13.88 18.20
N VAL A 599 -1.01 13.08 17.85
CA VAL A 599 -1.15 12.07 16.79
C VAL A 599 -2.19 11.00 17.12
N ARG A 600 -2.32 10.56 18.39
CA ARG A 600 -3.41 9.65 18.79
C ARG A 600 -4.80 10.25 18.59
N LYS A 601 -4.96 11.56 18.84
CA LYS A 601 -6.22 12.27 18.56
C LYS A 601 -6.46 12.38 17.05
N CYS A 602 -5.40 12.60 16.27
CA CYS A 602 -5.42 12.61 14.81
C CYS A 602 -6.01 11.33 14.24
N ILE A 603 -5.43 10.17 14.61
CA ILE A 603 -5.79 8.85 14.07
C ILE A 603 -7.28 8.55 14.25
N ARG A 604 -7.89 8.97 15.37
CA ARG A 604 -9.33 8.77 15.64
C ARG A 604 -10.27 9.51 14.69
N SER A 605 -9.76 10.42 13.87
CA SER A 605 -10.55 11.18 12.90
C SER A 605 -10.69 10.48 11.54
N PHE A 606 -9.93 9.40 11.32
CA PHE A 606 -9.84 8.69 10.05
C PHE A 606 -10.52 7.32 10.11
N GLY A 607 -11.20 6.96 9.03
CA GLY A 607 -11.85 5.66 8.85
C GLY A 607 -11.04 4.69 8.00
N ILE A 608 -11.73 3.67 7.48
CA ILE A 608 -11.19 2.72 6.50
C ILE A 608 -10.70 3.49 5.26
N GLY A 609 -9.52 3.12 4.75
CA GLY A 609 -8.91 3.76 3.59
C GLY A 609 -8.32 5.15 3.88
N HIS A 610 -8.11 5.48 5.16
CA HIS A 610 -7.50 6.75 5.59
C HIS A 610 -8.28 7.99 5.11
N VAL A 611 -9.59 7.85 4.96
CA VAL A 611 -10.50 8.95 4.61
C VAL A 611 -10.97 9.64 5.89
N LEU A 612 -10.91 10.97 5.90
CA LEU A 612 -11.42 11.78 6.99
C LEU A 612 -12.96 11.67 7.03
N HIS A 613 -13.52 11.38 8.20
CA HIS A 613 -14.98 11.30 8.34
C HIS A 613 -15.62 12.68 8.23
N ASN A 614 -16.50 12.87 7.24
CA ASN A 614 -17.48 13.95 7.27
C ASN A 614 -18.44 13.72 8.43
N HIS A 615 -18.58 14.71 9.31
CA HIS A 615 -19.50 14.66 10.43
C HIS A 615 -20.81 15.34 10.05
N ILE A 616 -21.93 14.64 10.24
CA ILE A 616 -23.28 15.20 10.10
C ILE A 616 -23.89 15.23 11.50
N ASN A 617 -24.09 16.43 12.03
CA ASN A 617 -24.66 16.67 13.35
C ASN A 617 -26.09 16.15 13.46
N PHE A 618 -26.60 16.07 14.68
CA PHE A 618 -27.94 15.56 14.95
C PHE A 618 -29.04 16.28 14.15
N ASP A 619 -28.92 17.59 13.98
CA ASP A 619 -29.82 18.46 13.21
C ASP A 619 -29.64 18.38 11.68
N GLY A 620 -28.69 17.57 11.21
CA GLY A 620 -28.37 17.46 9.79
C GLY A 620 -27.39 18.52 9.28
N SER A 621 -26.87 19.41 10.14
CA SER A 621 -25.78 20.30 9.73
C SER A 621 -24.50 19.52 9.43
N VAL A 622 -23.78 19.95 8.39
CA VAL A 622 -22.52 19.35 7.96
C VAL A 622 -21.37 20.07 8.66
N ASP A 623 -20.58 19.32 9.42
CA ASP A 623 -19.32 19.78 9.99
C ASP A 623 -18.23 19.73 8.91
N VAL A 624 -18.25 20.72 8.01
CA VAL A 624 -17.19 20.93 7.00
C VAL A 624 -15.84 20.94 7.71
N ASP A 625 -14.89 20.16 7.20
CA ASP A 625 -13.54 20.06 7.78
C ASP A 625 -13.50 19.70 9.27
N ARG A 626 -14.45 18.84 9.69
CA ARG A 626 -14.69 18.46 11.09
C ARG A 626 -15.01 19.67 11.97
N GLY A 627 -15.84 20.57 11.49
CA GLY A 627 -16.19 21.81 12.20
C GLY A 627 -15.03 22.79 12.14
N TYR A 628 -14.39 22.89 10.98
CA TYR A 628 -13.26 23.79 10.70
C TYR A 628 -12.03 23.54 11.56
N HIS A 629 -11.87 22.31 12.06
CA HIS A 629 -10.63 21.88 12.70
C HIS A 629 -9.54 21.52 11.69
N VAL A 630 -9.90 21.21 10.44
CA VAL A 630 -8.92 21.04 9.36
C VAL A 630 -8.70 22.38 8.64
N HIS A 631 -7.45 22.81 8.57
CA HIS A 631 -7.08 24.13 8.03
C HIS A 631 -6.32 23.97 6.70
N LEU A 632 -7.03 23.75 5.60
CA LEU A 632 -6.40 23.49 4.29
C LEU A 632 -5.82 24.75 3.61
N ALA A 633 -6.50 25.88 3.75
CA ALA A 633 -6.16 27.15 3.10
C ALA A 633 -6.62 28.33 3.96
N SER A 634 -5.88 29.44 3.88
CA SER A 634 -6.22 30.71 4.51
C SER A 634 -6.94 31.66 3.54
N ALA A 635 -7.49 32.76 4.06
CA ALA A 635 -8.06 33.82 3.22
C ALA A 635 -7.01 34.42 2.26
N GLU A 636 -5.74 34.54 2.68
CA GLU A 636 -4.65 35.03 1.84
C GLU A 636 -4.31 34.05 0.69
N ASP A 637 -4.49 32.75 0.92
CA ASP A 637 -4.29 31.74 -0.13
C ASP A 637 -5.39 31.85 -1.18
N TYR A 638 -6.65 32.09 -0.78
CA TYR A 638 -7.77 32.34 -1.69
C TYR A 638 -7.63 33.66 -2.47
N GLU A 639 -7.10 34.71 -1.85
CA GLU A 639 -6.83 35.99 -2.53
C GLU A 639 -5.91 35.80 -3.74
N LYS A 640 -4.92 34.89 -3.63
CA LYS A 640 -3.96 34.58 -4.71
C LYS A 640 -4.60 33.85 -5.90
N THR A 641 -5.84 33.37 -5.78
CA THR A 641 -6.48 32.57 -6.84
C THR A 641 -7.32 33.37 -7.83
N VAL A 642 -7.57 34.64 -7.56
CA VAL A 642 -8.42 35.55 -8.37
C VAL A 642 -7.76 36.90 -8.62
N ASP A 643 -8.34 37.72 -9.50
CA ASP A 643 -7.91 39.11 -9.66
C ASP A 643 -8.25 39.97 -8.43
N PRO A 644 -7.44 41.02 -8.14
CA PRO A 644 -7.69 41.93 -7.01
C PRO A 644 -9.08 42.57 -7.02
N ALA A 645 -9.69 42.78 -8.20
CA ALA A 645 -11.04 43.31 -8.34
C ALA A 645 -12.10 42.33 -7.80
N THR A 646 -12.00 41.06 -8.18
CA THR A 646 -12.90 40.00 -7.70
C THR A 646 -12.74 39.77 -6.20
N TRP A 647 -11.50 39.80 -5.69
CA TRP A 647 -11.24 39.72 -4.25
C TRP A 647 -11.90 40.88 -3.49
N SER A 648 -11.71 42.10 -3.97
CA SER A 648 -12.32 43.30 -3.39
C SER A 648 -13.85 43.21 -3.38
N LEU A 649 -14.44 42.67 -4.45
CA LEU A 649 -15.87 42.45 -4.56
C LEU A 649 -16.38 41.40 -3.57
N ALA A 650 -15.65 40.30 -3.38
CA ALA A 650 -15.97 39.28 -2.39
C ALA A 650 -15.93 39.86 -0.96
N GLN A 651 -14.88 40.63 -0.64
CA GLN A 651 -14.75 41.31 0.65
C GLN A 651 -15.86 42.34 0.88
N TYR A 652 -16.24 43.09 -0.16
CA TYR A 652 -17.33 44.07 -0.09
C TYR A 652 -18.65 43.45 0.37
N PHE A 653 -19.09 42.36 -0.29
CA PHE A 653 -20.33 41.69 0.11
C PHE A 653 -20.19 40.89 1.41
N ALA A 654 -19.04 40.27 1.66
CA ALA A 654 -18.77 39.59 2.92
C ALA A 654 -18.86 40.57 4.11
N GLN A 655 -18.31 41.78 3.97
CA GLN A 655 -18.39 42.82 4.99
C GLN A 655 -19.85 43.22 5.28
N ASP A 656 -20.66 43.48 4.25
CA ASP A 656 -22.07 43.82 4.41
C ASP A 656 -22.87 42.70 5.12
N LEU A 657 -22.58 41.43 4.81
CA LEU A 657 -23.24 40.29 5.46
C LEU A 657 -22.83 40.13 6.92
N ARG A 658 -21.54 40.35 7.23
CA ARG A 658 -21.02 40.32 8.61
C ARG A 658 -21.64 41.42 9.48
N GLU A 659 -21.63 42.66 8.99
CA GLU A 659 -22.15 43.82 9.73
C GLU A 659 -23.65 43.68 10.05
N ARG A 660 -24.40 42.97 9.20
CA ARG A 660 -25.82 42.69 9.39
C ARG A 660 -26.13 41.31 9.97
N GLU A 661 -25.09 40.55 10.34
CA GLU A 661 -25.17 39.18 10.88
C GLU A 661 -26.08 38.24 10.06
N VAL A 662 -26.05 38.37 8.74
CA VAL A 662 -26.95 37.63 7.83
C VAL A 662 -26.60 36.14 7.84
N LYS A 663 -27.59 35.30 8.10
CA LYS A 663 -27.49 33.84 8.13
C LYS A 663 -27.98 33.23 6.83
N VAL A 664 -27.17 32.39 6.19
CA VAL A 664 -27.53 31.68 4.96
C VAL A 664 -27.51 30.17 5.21
N ALA A 665 -28.51 29.44 4.72
CA ALA A 665 -28.52 27.97 4.75
C ALA A 665 -28.61 27.37 3.36
N PHE A 666 -27.68 26.47 3.04
CA PHE A 666 -27.77 25.55 1.91
C PHE A 666 -28.40 24.22 2.36
N PHE A 667 -29.36 23.73 1.58
CA PHE A 667 -29.99 22.42 1.77
C PHE A 667 -29.72 21.52 0.58
N SER A 668 -28.99 20.43 0.82
CA SER A 668 -28.59 19.47 -0.22
C SER A 668 -28.99 18.04 0.15
N MET A 669 -29.10 17.17 -0.85
CA MET A 669 -29.40 15.75 -0.60
C MET A 669 -28.25 14.95 0.01
N THR A 670 -27.01 15.36 -0.20
CA THR A 670 -25.81 14.66 0.29
C THR A 670 -24.65 15.63 0.43
N CYS A 671 -23.72 15.32 1.34
CA CYS A 671 -22.48 16.06 1.55
C CYS A 671 -21.22 15.30 1.10
N GLN A 672 -21.40 14.18 0.38
CA GLN A 672 -20.33 13.30 -0.08
C GLN A 672 -20.73 12.56 -1.35
N GLY A 673 -19.72 12.13 -2.12
CA GLY A 673 -19.85 11.16 -3.20
C GLY A 673 -20.35 11.69 -4.55
N LYS A 674 -20.68 12.98 -4.68
CA LYS A 674 -21.01 13.61 -5.97
C LYS A 674 -19.87 14.52 -6.49
N PRO A 675 -19.74 14.72 -7.81
CA PRO A 675 -18.68 15.56 -8.38
C PRO A 675 -18.71 17.04 -7.98
N ASP A 676 -19.90 17.58 -7.68
CA ASP A 676 -20.16 18.96 -7.26
C ASP A 676 -19.95 19.18 -5.75
N VAL A 677 -19.95 18.14 -4.93
CA VAL A 677 -19.79 18.27 -3.47
C VAL A 677 -18.48 18.99 -3.04
N PRO A 678 -17.31 18.73 -3.65
CA PRO A 678 -16.08 19.43 -3.27
C PRO A 678 -16.16 20.96 -3.40
N THR A 679 -16.94 21.47 -4.36
CA THR A 679 -17.10 22.92 -4.54
C THR A 679 -17.89 23.54 -3.38
N ARG A 680 -18.86 22.81 -2.81
CA ARG A 680 -19.61 23.25 -1.62
C ARG A 680 -18.75 23.26 -0.36
N HIS A 681 -17.86 22.27 -0.18
CA HIS A 681 -16.87 22.28 0.90
C HIS A 681 -15.95 23.49 0.77
N ALA A 682 -15.43 23.75 -0.42
CA ALA A 682 -14.57 24.90 -0.70
C ALA A 682 -15.29 26.25 -0.47
N LEU A 683 -16.54 26.38 -0.91
CA LEU A 683 -17.36 27.56 -0.66
C LEU A 683 -17.55 27.79 0.85
N SER A 684 -17.88 26.73 1.59
CA SER A 684 -18.08 26.81 3.05
C SER A 684 -16.79 27.18 3.79
N ARG A 685 -15.65 26.60 3.39
CA ARG A 685 -14.30 26.98 3.88
C ARG A 685 -14.02 28.45 3.64
N PHE A 686 -14.22 28.92 2.40
CA PHE A 686 -13.97 30.30 2.04
C PHE A 686 -14.85 31.25 2.86
N THR A 687 -16.17 31.01 2.93
CA THR A 687 -17.08 31.90 3.66
C THR A 687 -16.80 31.93 5.15
N GLU A 688 -16.39 30.80 5.75
CA GLU A 688 -15.91 30.76 7.13
C GLU A 688 -14.62 31.58 7.31
N SER A 689 -13.66 31.45 6.38
CA SER A 689 -12.38 32.19 6.44
C SER A 689 -12.56 33.71 6.36
N VAL A 690 -13.62 34.19 5.72
CA VAL A 690 -14.01 35.60 5.67
C VAL A 690 -15.13 35.94 6.68
N GLY A 691 -15.45 35.04 7.61
CA GLY A 691 -16.36 35.30 8.75
C GLY A 691 -17.84 35.47 8.40
N VAL A 692 -18.32 34.93 7.28
CA VAL A 692 -19.73 35.00 6.87
C VAL A 692 -20.49 33.75 7.34
N HIS A 693 -21.67 33.94 7.95
CA HIS A 693 -22.50 32.87 8.49
C HIS A 693 -23.24 32.06 7.41
N VAL A 694 -22.53 31.16 6.75
CA VAL A 694 -23.11 30.16 5.83
C VAL A 694 -23.09 28.79 6.50
N LYS A 695 -24.25 28.13 6.57
CA LYS A 695 -24.38 26.75 7.04
C LYS A 695 -24.91 25.83 5.96
N TRP A 696 -24.50 24.57 6.02
CA TRP A 696 -24.91 23.53 5.09
C TRP A 696 -25.64 22.41 5.82
N PHE A 697 -26.80 22.02 5.30
CA PHE A 697 -27.68 21.01 5.89
C PHE A 697 -28.00 19.91 4.88
N VAL A 698 -28.01 18.66 5.37
CA VAL A 698 -28.43 17.48 4.62
C VAL A 698 -29.45 16.67 5.42
N PRO A 699 -30.44 16.05 4.76
CA PRO A 699 -31.43 15.24 5.46
C PRO A 699 -30.80 13.97 6.05
N LYS A 700 -31.41 13.43 7.10
CA LYS A 700 -30.98 12.13 7.65
C LYS A 700 -31.27 11.01 6.64
N PRO A 701 -30.32 10.10 6.40
CA PRO A 701 -30.51 9.03 5.42
C PRO A 701 -31.66 8.11 5.83
N ARG A 702 -32.51 7.75 4.86
CA ARG A 702 -33.61 6.77 5.03
C ARG A 702 -33.43 5.66 3.99
N PRO A 703 -33.43 4.37 4.38
CA PRO A 703 -33.34 3.26 3.43
C PRO A 703 -34.38 3.36 2.33
N GLY A 704 -33.99 3.09 1.09
CA GLY A 704 -34.86 3.16 -0.09
C GLY A 704 -35.03 4.56 -0.70
N MET A 705 -34.68 5.64 0.01
CA MET A 705 -34.82 7.00 -0.54
C MET A 705 -33.80 7.36 -1.62
N ILE A 706 -32.57 6.83 -1.52
CA ILE A 706 -31.52 7.12 -2.51
C ILE A 706 -31.90 6.63 -3.91
N PRO A 707 -32.32 5.36 -4.12
CA PRO A 707 -32.81 4.90 -5.41
C PRO A 707 -34.00 5.71 -5.91
N LEU A 708 -34.94 6.07 -5.03
CA LEU A 708 -36.13 6.84 -5.38
C LEU A 708 -35.80 8.27 -5.86
N ILE A 709 -34.87 8.92 -5.17
CA ILE A 709 -34.40 10.25 -5.56
C ILE A 709 -33.66 10.18 -6.88
N ARG A 710 -32.85 9.14 -7.09
CA ARG A 710 -32.17 8.96 -8.36
C ARG A 710 -33.15 8.71 -9.51
N LYS A 711 -34.15 7.86 -9.29
CA LYS A 711 -35.27 7.64 -10.22
C LYS A 711 -35.93 8.97 -10.61
N MET A 712 -36.19 9.86 -9.64
CA MET A 712 -36.76 11.18 -9.92
C MET A 712 -35.83 12.05 -10.77
N GLN A 713 -34.54 12.11 -10.45
CA GLN A 713 -33.55 12.87 -11.21
C GLN A 713 -33.43 12.36 -12.66
N ASP A 714 -33.35 11.04 -12.82
CA ASP A 714 -33.22 10.42 -14.14
C ASP A 714 -34.51 10.63 -14.98
N THR A 715 -35.70 10.59 -14.38
CA THR A 715 -36.96 10.98 -15.07
C THR A 715 -36.94 12.45 -15.48
N LEU A 716 -36.49 13.37 -14.63
CA LEU A 716 -36.43 14.81 -14.94
C LEU A 716 -35.49 15.14 -16.10
N GLU A 717 -34.36 14.43 -16.18
CA GLU A 717 -33.37 14.55 -17.26
C GLU A 717 -33.77 13.75 -18.52
N GLY A 718 -34.89 13.03 -18.49
CA GLY A 718 -35.40 12.25 -19.62
C GLY A 718 -34.63 10.96 -19.89
N LEU A 719 -33.96 10.42 -18.87
CA LEU A 719 -33.14 9.21 -18.93
C LEU A 719 -33.85 7.96 -18.36
N GLY A 720 -35.02 8.11 -17.75
CA GLY A 720 -35.78 6.98 -17.17
C GLY A 720 -36.37 6.03 -18.22
N ASP A 721 -36.46 4.74 -17.91
CA ASP A 721 -37.24 3.78 -18.70
C ASP A 721 -38.74 4.09 -18.55
N PRO A 722 -39.51 4.25 -19.65
CA PRO A 722 -40.96 4.48 -19.61
C PRO A 722 -41.76 3.49 -18.73
N LEU A 723 -41.25 2.26 -18.55
CA LEU A 723 -41.86 1.24 -17.69
C LEU A 723 -41.53 1.40 -16.19
N SER A 724 -40.62 2.31 -15.86
CA SER A 724 -40.08 2.55 -14.52
C SER A 724 -40.30 3.99 -14.04
N ASP A 725 -41.35 4.67 -14.50
CA ASP A 725 -41.57 6.08 -14.21
C ASP A 725 -41.95 6.40 -12.75
N ILE A 726 -41.83 7.67 -12.35
CA ILE A 726 -42.24 8.19 -11.04
C ILE A 726 -43.76 8.00 -10.84
N THR A 727 -44.13 7.30 -9.78
CA THR A 727 -45.53 7.09 -9.40
C THR A 727 -46.00 8.12 -8.38
N ILE A 728 -47.31 8.23 -8.17
CA ILE A 728 -47.88 9.09 -7.10
C ILE A 728 -47.35 8.66 -5.72
N ASN A 729 -47.19 7.35 -5.49
CA ASN A 729 -46.64 6.85 -4.24
C ASN A 729 -45.18 7.28 -4.04
N ASP A 730 -44.39 7.30 -5.11
CA ASP A 730 -43.00 7.78 -5.10
C ASP A 730 -42.92 9.25 -4.68
N GLU A 731 -43.77 10.10 -5.26
CA GLU A 731 -43.86 11.51 -4.88
C GLU A 731 -44.26 11.70 -3.41
N LEU A 732 -45.25 10.93 -2.94
CA LEU A 732 -45.68 10.98 -1.54
C LEU A 732 -44.56 10.57 -0.59
N LEU A 733 -43.74 9.58 -0.95
CA LEU A 733 -42.58 9.18 -0.17
C LEU A 733 -41.49 10.25 -0.14
N ILE A 734 -41.23 10.94 -1.26
CA ILE A 734 -40.29 12.07 -1.32
C ILE A 734 -40.80 13.23 -0.46
N LEU A 735 -42.09 13.54 -0.51
CA LEU A 735 -42.71 14.59 0.31
C LEU A 735 -42.64 14.25 1.80
N ASP A 736 -43.04 13.05 2.18
CA ASP A 736 -42.95 12.57 3.56
C ASP A 736 -41.50 12.61 4.05
N PHE A 737 -40.54 12.23 3.20
CA PHE A 737 -39.12 12.32 3.53
C PHE A 737 -38.66 13.75 3.79
N ALA A 738 -38.96 14.71 2.91
CA ALA A 738 -38.57 16.10 3.09
C ALA A 738 -39.27 16.72 4.31
N TYR A 739 -40.58 16.50 4.46
CA TYR A 739 -41.38 17.03 5.56
C TYR A 739 -40.98 16.45 6.92
N SER A 740 -40.78 15.14 7.03
CA SER A 740 -40.38 14.49 8.28
C SER A 740 -39.00 14.94 8.75
N ASN A 741 -38.05 15.12 7.84
CA ASN A 741 -36.75 15.71 8.15
C ASN A 741 -36.88 17.16 8.63
N ALA A 742 -37.60 17.99 7.87
CA ALA A 742 -37.80 19.39 8.22
C ALA A 742 -38.46 19.54 9.59
N ARG A 743 -39.57 18.84 9.83
CA ARG A 743 -40.31 18.89 11.09
C ARG A 743 -39.44 18.48 12.28
N ARG A 744 -38.60 17.44 12.12
CA ARG A 744 -37.84 16.87 13.23
C ARG A 744 -36.56 17.65 13.54
N TYR A 745 -35.91 18.22 12.53
CA TYR A 745 -34.55 18.76 12.66
C TYR A 745 -34.40 20.23 12.25
N TRP A 746 -35.27 20.76 11.40
CA TRP A 746 -35.12 22.12 10.84
C TRP A 746 -36.18 23.11 11.30
N LEU A 747 -37.33 22.62 11.75
CA LEU A 747 -38.45 23.38 12.32
C LEU A 747 -38.52 23.25 13.86
N CYS A 748 -37.57 22.55 14.48
CA CYS A 748 -37.43 22.51 15.93
C CYS A 748 -36.94 23.86 16.50
N GLU A 749 -36.93 24.00 17.82
CA GLU A 749 -36.40 25.19 18.49
C GLU A 749 -34.96 25.48 18.03
N ASN A 750 -34.67 26.73 17.67
CA ASN A 750 -33.41 27.16 17.05
C ASN A 750 -33.05 26.52 15.70
N GLY A 751 -34.00 25.81 15.06
CA GLY A 751 -33.79 25.21 13.74
C GLY A 751 -33.67 26.25 12.62
N PRO A 752 -32.94 25.95 11.52
CA PRO A 752 -32.68 26.89 10.44
C PRO A 752 -33.95 27.41 9.73
N LEU A 753 -35.06 26.68 9.75
CA LEU A 753 -36.31 27.09 9.10
C LEU A 753 -37.30 27.81 10.01
N ARG A 754 -37.03 27.97 11.32
CA ARG A 754 -37.86 28.79 12.24
C ARG A 754 -37.94 30.25 11.77
N PRO A 755 -38.92 31.06 12.19
CA PRO A 755 -38.96 32.50 11.89
C PRO A 755 -37.62 33.19 12.17
N ARG A 756 -37.23 34.21 11.38
CA ARG A 756 -35.95 34.94 11.59
C ARG A 756 -35.84 35.53 13.00
N ALA A 757 -36.96 36.03 13.53
CA ALA A 757 -37.07 36.54 14.89
C ALA A 757 -36.78 35.50 15.99
N GLU A 758 -36.83 34.21 15.66
CA GLU A 758 -36.54 33.10 16.57
C GLU A 758 -35.18 32.43 16.25
N GLY A 759 -34.32 33.11 15.50
CA GLY A 759 -32.96 32.65 15.20
C GLY A 759 -32.83 31.81 13.94
N GLY A 760 -33.91 31.59 13.17
CA GLY A 760 -33.84 30.96 11.85
C GLY A 760 -33.06 31.79 10.82
N VAL A 761 -32.77 31.20 9.67
CA VAL A 761 -31.88 31.83 8.67
C VAL A 761 -32.56 32.94 7.88
N ASP A 762 -31.75 33.87 7.37
CA ASP A 762 -32.22 34.99 6.56
C ASP A 762 -32.45 34.62 5.10
N VAL A 763 -31.64 33.70 4.55
CA VAL A 763 -31.74 33.25 3.16
C VAL A 763 -31.66 31.72 3.11
N VAL A 764 -32.61 31.11 2.41
CA VAL A 764 -32.65 29.65 2.18
C VAL A 764 -32.25 29.36 0.75
N ILE A 765 -31.30 28.46 0.56
CA ILE A 765 -30.85 27.99 -0.75
C ILE A 765 -31.03 26.48 -0.82
N ILE A 766 -31.73 26.01 -1.84
CA ILE A 766 -32.00 24.58 -2.08
C ILE A 766 -31.31 24.22 -3.38
N ASP A 767 -30.43 23.22 -3.37
CA ASP A 767 -29.70 22.79 -4.59
C ASP A 767 -30.18 21.45 -5.16
N SER A 768 -31.19 20.87 -4.52
CA SER A 768 -31.65 19.53 -4.83
C SER A 768 -33.16 19.53 -5.02
N ALA A 769 -33.62 19.22 -6.24
CA ALA A 769 -35.05 19.24 -6.59
C ALA A 769 -35.98 18.44 -5.63
N PRO A 770 -35.61 17.25 -5.12
CA PRO A 770 -36.44 16.53 -4.14
C PRO A 770 -36.69 17.28 -2.82
N LEU A 771 -35.84 18.26 -2.48
CA LEU A 771 -35.95 19.09 -1.28
C LEU A 771 -36.72 20.40 -1.52
N LEU A 772 -37.26 20.65 -2.72
CA LEU A 772 -38.02 21.88 -3.01
C LEU A 772 -39.26 22.07 -2.12
N THR A 773 -39.76 21.00 -1.50
CA THR A 773 -40.80 21.09 -0.46
C THR A 773 -40.40 22.02 0.70
N LEU A 774 -39.10 22.18 0.98
CA LEU A 774 -38.59 23.11 1.98
C LEU A 774 -38.88 24.57 1.65
N ALA A 775 -39.05 24.93 0.37
CA ALA A 775 -39.44 26.28 -0.04
C ALA A 775 -40.81 26.66 0.55
N LEU A 776 -41.80 25.78 0.39
CA LEU A 776 -43.13 25.94 0.98
C LEU A 776 -43.04 26.05 2.51
N LEU A 777 -42.32 25.14 3.17
CA LEU A 777 -42.20 25.13 4.63
C LEU A 777 -41.51 26.40 5.16
N SER A 778 -40.48 26.88 4.45
CA SER A 778 -39.80 28.14 4.74
C SER A 778 -40.78 29.32 4.71
N LYS A 779 -41.55 29.45 3.61
CA LYS A 779 -42.55 30.52 3.45
C LYS A 779 -43.70 30.43 4.47
N GLN A 780 -44.07 29.23 4.93
CA GLN A 780 -45.08 29.07 5.97
C GLN A 780 -44.60 29.58 7.34
N GLN A 781 -43.31 29.46 7.65
CA GLN A 781 -42.74 30.00 8.89
C GLN A 781 -42.45 31.50 8.79
N ASP A 782 -42.01 31.97 7.62
CA ASP A 782 -41.63 33.36 7.38
C ASP A 782 -41.92 33.73 5.92
N PRO A 783 -43.11 34.30 5.62
CA PRO A 783 -43.52 34.59 4.25
C PRO A 783 -42.57 35.49 3.47
N GLY A 784 -41.85 36.37 4.18
CA GLY A 784 -40.91 37.31 3.60
C GLY A 784 -39.47 36.78 3.48
N ARG A 785 -39.22 35.50 3.80
CA ARG A 785 -37.88 34.91 3.68
C ARG A 785 -37.54 34.61 2.22
N PRO A 786 -36.41 35.10 1.68
CA PRO A 786 -35.92 34.70 0.38
C PRO A 786 -35.59 33.20 0.30
N VAL A 787 -36.06 32.56 -0.77
CA VAL A 787 -35.78 31.18 -1.12
C VAL A 787 -35.21 31.12 -2.54
N ILE A 788 -34.00 30.58 -2.66
CA ILE A 788 -33.29 30.39 -3.93
C ILE A 788 -33.27 28.91 -4.27
N PHE A 789 -33.52 28.56 -5.53
CA PHE A 789 -33.28 27.22 -6.07
C PHE A 789 -32.06 27.25 -6.99
N GLU A 790 -30.97 26.59 -6.58
CA GLU A 790 -29.81 26.33 -7.42
C GLU A 790 -30.12 25.12 -8.31
N SER A 791 -30.07 25.31 -9.62
CA SER A 791 -30.51 24.30 -10.59
C SER A 791 -29.41 23.92 -11.58
N SER A 792 -29.08 22.63 -11.59
CA SER A 792 -28.23 21.97 -12.60
C SER A 792 -29.03 21.01 -13.50
N LEU A 793 -30.36 21.02 -13.42
CA LEU A 793 -31.22 20.08 -14.14
C LEU A 793 -31.20 20.37 -15.65
N GLN A 794 -30.85 19.36 -16.45
CA GLN A 794 -30.82 19.46 -17.91
C GLN A 794 -31.91 18.56 -18.53
N PRO A 795 -33.03 19.12 -19.06
CA PRO A 795 -34.03 18.31 -19.75
C PRO A 795 -33.56 17.85 -21.14
N GLN A 796 -34.02 16.69 -21.61
CA GLN A 796 -33.85 16.22 -23.00
C GLN A 796 -35.11 16.57 -23.84
N GLY A 797 -35.01 17.56 -24.75
CA GLY A 797 -35.94 17.76 -25.88
C GLY A 797 -37.33 18.36 -25.62
N GLU A 798 -38.18 18.38 -26.66
CA GLU A 798 -39.54 18.99 -26.70
C GLU A 798 -40.59 18.32 -25.79
N SER A 799 -40.22 17.27 -25.04
CA SER A 799 -41.13 16.44 -24.23
C SER A 799 -41.75 17.15 -23.03
N LEU A 800 -41.22 18.31 -22.62
CA LEU A 800 -41.82 19.15 -21.55
C LEU A 800 -43.24 19.64 -21.90
N ASN A 801 -43.57 19.69 -23.19
CA ASN A 801 -44.85 20.17 -23.70
C ASN A 801 -45.86 19.04 -23.95
N ASP A 802 -45.47 17.77 -23.79
CA ASP A 802 -46.39 16.63 -23.88
C ASP A 802 -46.91 16.25 -22.48
N PRO A 803 -48.17 16.58 -22.14
CA PRO A 803 -48.75 16.28 -20.83
C PRO A 803 -48.94 14.78 -20.56
N ASN A 804 -48.81 13.93 -21.58
CA ASN A 804 -48.86 12.46 -21.42
C ASN A 804 -47.46 11.84 -21.29
N SER A 805 -46.40 12.64 -21.35
CA SER A 805 -45.04 12.13 -21.18
C SER A 805 -44.79 11.74 -19.71
N PRO A 806 -44.06 10.63 -19.46
CA PRO A 806 -43.55 10.26 -18.13
C PRO A 806 -42.85 11.42 -17.39
N GLN A 807 -42.12 12.23 -18.16
CA GLN A 807 -41.37 13.40 -17.67
C GLN A 807 -42.30 14.51 -17.15
N SER A 808 -43.49 14.69 -17.73
CA SER A 808 -44.44 15.74 -17.34
C SER A 808 -44.79 15.66 -15.87
N ARG A 809 -45.01 14.46 -15.33
CA ARG A 809 -45.35 14.28 -13.90
C ARG A 809 -44.23 14.73 -12.97
N ALA A 810 -42.99 14.30 -13.23
CA ALA A 810 -41.85 14.71 -12.40
C ALA A 810 -41.63 16.24 -12.47
N TRP A 811 -41.85 16.85 -13.64
CA TRP A 811 -41.79 18.30 -13.81
C TRP A 811 -42.96 19.04 -13.15
N ASP A 812 -44.17 18.47 -13.13
CA ASP A 812 -45.32 19.00 -12.37
C ASP A 812 -45.02 18.99 -10.87
N PHE A 813 -44.35 17.94 -10.39
CA PHE A 813 -43.88 17.89 -9.00
C PHE A 813 -42.97 19.08 -8.69
N ILE A 814 -41.99 19.39 -9.54
CA ILE A 814 -41.11 20.56 -9.35
C ILE A 814 -41.89 21.88 -9.47
N ARG A 815 -42.66 22.06 -10.55
CA ARG A 815 -43.32 23.33 -10.91
C ARG A 815 -44.25 23.81 -9.82
N THR A 816 -44.99 22.89 -9.19
CA THR A 816 -45.87 23.22 -8.07
C THR A 816 -45.13 23.80 -6.87
N ARG A 817 -43.89 23.39 -6.60
CA ARG A 817 -43.08 23.91 -5.49
C ARG A 817 -42.27 25.15 -5.85
N LEU A 818 -41.92 25.33 -7.13
CA LEU A 818 -41.26 26.56 -7.61
C LEU A 818 -42.12 27.82 -7.39
N THR A 819 -43.43 27.68 -7.21
CA THR A 819 -44.31 28.80 -6.81
C THR A 819 -43.93 29.44 -5.46
N HIS A 820 -43.15 28.74 -4.64
CA HIS A 820 -42.65 29.20 -3.35
C HIS A 820 -41.16 29.61 -3.37
N VAL A 821 -40.53 29.56 -4.54
CA VAL A 821 -39.15 29.97 -4.78
C VAL A 821 -39.15 31.39 -5.35
N ASP A 822 -38.32 32.28 -4.81
CA ASP A 822 -38.23 33.67 -5.28
C ASP A 822 -37.26 33.81 -6.46
N LEU A 823 -36.19 33.01 -6.46
CA LEU A 823 -35.13 33.09 -7.46
C LEU A 823 -34.62 31.70 -7.85
N VAL A 824 -34.45 31.47 -9.15
CA VAL A 824 -33.70 30.32 -9.67
C VAL A 824 -32.32 30.79 -10.13
N VAL A 825 -31.28 30.13 -9.64
CA VAL A 825 -29.91 30.29 -10.15
C VAL A 825 -29.58 29.04 -10.94
N SER A 826 -29.47 29.16 -12.26
CA SER A 826 -29.06 28.04 -13.10
C SER A 826 -27.55 28.02 -13.30
N LEU A 827 -26.95 26.83 -13.13
CA LEU A 827 -25.53 26.60 -13.47
C LEU A 827 -25.34 26.25 -14.95
N LEU A 828 -26.42 25.93 -15.66
CA LEU A 828 -26.39 25.59 -17.07
C LEU A 828 -26.39 26.87 -17.92
N PRO A 829 -25.76 26.86 -19.10
CA PRO A 829 -25.93 27.90 -20.11
C PRO A 829 -27.41 28.16 -20.41
N LYS A 830 -27.75 29.40 -20.75
CA LYS A 830 -29.13 29.84 -21.00
C LYS A 830 -29.86 28.97 -22.04
N GLU A 831 -29.11 28.47 -23.02
CA GLU A 831 -29.58 27.62 -24.11
C GLU A 831 -29.93 26.20 -23.64
N LEU A 832 -29.29 25.71 -22.59
CA LEU A 832 -29.51 24.37 -22.01
C LEU A 832 -30.42 24.38 -20.79
N ALA A 833 -30.56 25.53 -20.13
CA ALA A 833 -31.37 25.66 -18.92
C ALA A 833 -32.87 25.50 -19.23
N PRO A 834 -33.61 24.73 -18.41
CA PRO A 834 -35.04 24.56 -18.59
C PRO A 834 -35.77 25.88 -18.28
N ARG A 835 -36.81 26.21 -19.06
CA ARG A 835 -37.70 27.35 -18.79
C ARG A 835 -38.68 27.03 -17.66
N ILE A 836 -38.18 26.99 -16.43
CA ILE A 836 -38.92 26.53 -15.24
C ILE A 836 -39.63 27.65 -14.47
N MET A 837 -39.20 28.90 -14.69
CA MET A 837 -39.78 30.11 -14.10
C MET A 837 -39.74 31.28 -15.11
N PRO A 838 -40.53 32.35 -14.88
CA PRO A 838 -40.41 33.59 -15.64
C PRO A 838 -38.97 34.12 -15.63
N GLU A 839 -38.51 34.68 -16.76
CA GLU A 839 -37.13 35.14 -16.93
C GLU A 839 -36.71 36.20 -15.90
N GLU A 840 -37.66 37.01 -15.41
CA GLU A 840 -37.43 37.98 -14.33
C GLU A 840 -37.00 37.35 -13.00
N ASN A 841 -37.25 36.06 -12.78
CA ASN A 841 -36.86 35.30 -11.58
C ASN A 841 -35.67 34.34 -11.81
N VAL A 842 -35.03 34.37 -12.98
CA VAL A 842 -33.95 33.44 -13.34
C VAL A 842 -32.65 34.19 -13.55
N GLY A 843 -31.59 33.77 -12.87
CA GLY A 843 -30.22 34.23 -13.10
C GLY A 843 -29.28 33.06 -13.39
N TYR A 844 -28.11 33.37 -13.94
CA TYR A 844 -27.13 32.37 -14.37
C TYR A 844 -25.80 32.54 -13.64
N MET A 845 -25.17 31.41 -13.28
CA MET A 845 -23.83 31.35 -12.72
C MET A 845 -23.04 30.25 -13.42
N SER A 846 -21.72 30.39 -13.48
CA SER A 846 -20.84 29.35 -14.05
C SER A 846 -20.50 28.28 -13.01
N PHE A 847 -20.20 27.07 -13.49
CA PHE A 847 -19.56 26.02 -12.69
C PHE A 847 -18.20 26.49 -12.16
N SER A 848 -17.81 26.00 -10.98
CA SER A 848 -16.53 26.34 -10.37
C SER A 848 -15.79 25.10 -9.87
N ILE A 849 -14.49 25.26 -9.65
CA ILE A 849 -13.61 24.27 -9.02
C ILE A 849 -12.69 24.96 -7.99
N ASP A 850 -12.27 24.22 -6.97
CA ASP A 850 -11.27 24.72 -6.02
C ASP A 850 -9.86 24.50 -6.57
N GLN A 851 -9.04 25.55 -6.55
CA GLN A 851 -7.65 25.50 -7.01
C GLN A 851 -6.69 25.04 -5.89
N LEU A 852 -7.13 25.13 -4.63
CA LEU A 852 -6.31 24.87 -3.44
C LEU A 852 -6.59 23.48 -2.82
N ASP A 853 -7.64 22.80 -3.27
CA ASP A 853 -8.05 21.48 -2.80
C ASP A 853 -8.67 20.66 -3.94
N GLY A 854 -9.03 19.41 -3.66
CA GLY A 854 -9.82 18.57 -4.53
C GLY A 854 -9.05 18.16 -5.78
N GLN A 855 -9.72 18.26 -6.93
CA GLN A 855 -9.23 17.71 -8.21
C GLN A 855 -8.17 18.59 -8.89
N ASN A 856 -7.93 19.82 -8.42
CA ASN A 856 -7.09 20.80 -9.12
C ASN A 856 -5.93 21.36 -8.31
N LYS A 857 -5.82 21.00 -7.04
CA LYS A 857 -4.62 21.23 -6.24
C LYS A 857 -3.37 20.70 -6.95
N PRO A 858 -2.25 21.43 -6.99
CA PRO A 858 -0.97 20.89 -7.45
C PRO A 858 -0.53 19.68 -6.60
N LEU A 859 -0.02 18.63 -7.24
CA LEU A 859 0.53 17.45 -6.56
C LEU A 859 2.00 17.30 -6.91
N THR A 860 2.79 16.87 -5.92
CA THR A 860 4.19 16.49 -6.16
C THR A 860 4.24 15.13 -6.85
N ASP A 861 5.37 14.84 -7.51
CA ASP A 861 5.65 13.54 -8.14
C ASP A 861 5.55 12.38 -7.14
N TRP A 862 5.94 12.62 -5.88
CA TRP A 862 5.76 11.70 -4.75
C TRP A 862 4.29 11.36 -4.49
N ASP A 863 3.43 12.38 -4.41
CA ASP A 863 2.00 12.22 -4.13
C ASP A 863 1.27 11.56 -5.30
N VAL A 864 1.63 11.94 -6.53
CA VAL A 864 1.15 11.27 -7.76
C VAL A 864 1.47 9.79 -7.74
N GLY A 865 2.70 9.40 -7.38
CA GLY A 865 3.07 8.00 -7.28
C GLY A 865 2.36 7.28 -6.13
N PHE A 866 2.16 7.93 -4.99
CA PHE A 866 1.39 7.36 -3.88
C PHE A 866 -0.05 7.03 -4.30
N TYR A 867 -0.81 8.00 -4.80
CA TYR A 867 -2.19 7.78 -5.22
C TYR A 867 -2.29 6.85 -6.44
N GLY A 868 -1.30 6.85 -7.33
CA GLY A 868 -1.21 5.89 -8.43
C GLY A 868 -0.97 4.44 -7.97
N ARG A 869 -0.19 4.25 -6.90
CA ARG A 869 -0.01 2.92 -6.27
C ARG A 869 -1.26 2.47 -5.52
N GLU A 870 -1.98 3.38 -4.86
CA GLU A 870 -3.30 3.10 -4.27
C GLU A 870 -4.32 2.70 -5.35
N PHE A 871 -4.37 3.44 -6.45
CA PHE A 871 -5.17 3.08 -7.62
C PHE A 871 -4.80 1.69 -8.16
N SER A 872 -3.51 1.41 -8.32
CA SER A 872 -3.04 0.10 -8.78
C SER A 872 -3.37 -1.03 -7.81
N SER A 873 -3.37 -0.75 -6.50
CA SER A 873 -3.85 -1.67 -5.47
C SER A 873 -5.33 -2.00 -5.66
N LEU A 874 -6.16 -0.98 -5.90
CA LEU A 874 -7.59 -1.15 -6.18
C LEU A 874 -7.83 -1.95 -7.46
N CYS A 875 -7.07 -1.70 -8.54
CA CYS A 875 -7.12 -2.52 -9.76
C CYS A 875 -6.84 -3.99 -9.47
N ARG A 876 -5.81 -4.31 -8.66
CA ARG A 876 -5.47 -5.70 -8.29
C ARG A 876 -6.60 -6.36 -7.49
N THR A 877 -7.17 -5.64 -6.52
CA THR A 877 -8.28 -6.16 -5.69
C THR A 877 -9.51 -6.47 -6.54
N LEU A 878 -9.81 -5.63 -7.54
CA LEU A 878 -10.95 -5.80 -8.44
C LEU A 878 -10.65 -6.64 -9.69
N GLN A 879 -9.45 -7.21 -9.80
CA GLN A 879 -8.98 -7.99 -10.95
C GLN A 879 -9.06 -7.23 -12.30
N MET A 880 -8.83 -5.92 -12.25
CA MET A 880 -8.82 -5.06 -13.43
C MET A 880 -7.41 -4.87 -13.98
N THR A 881 -7.31 -4.56 -15.27
CA THR A 881 -6.04 -4.19 -15.92
C THR A 881 -5.41 -2.98 -15.21
N ILE A 882 -4.14 -3.10 -14.83
CA ILE A 882 -3.36 -2.05 -14.15
C ILE A 882 -2.76 -1.11 -15.18
N ILE A 883 -2.64 0.18 -14.87
CA ILE A 883 -1.90 1.16 -15.67
C ILE A 883 -0.47 1.29 -15.12
N ARG A 884 0.53 0.95 -15.92
CA ARG A 884 1.96 1.09 -15.57
C ARG A 884 2.44 2.48 -15.93
N TYR A 885 2.04 3.48 -15.15
CA TYR A 885 2.53 4.84 -15.31
C TYR A 885 3.94 4.98 -14.70
N PRO A 886 4.87 5.72 -15.34
CA PRO A 886 4.69 6.53 -16.56
C PRO A 886 4.88 5.80 -17.91
N GLU A 887 5.19 4.50 -17.91
CA GLU A 887 5.52 3.75 -19.14
C GLU A 887 4.32 3.58 -20.10
N GLU A 888 3.12 3.50 -19.55
CA GLU A 888 1.85 3.36 -20.27
C GLU A 888 1.05 4.67 -20.18
N GLN A 889 0.54 5.11 -21.33
CA GLN A 889 -0.38 6.22 -21.42
C GLN A 889 -1.83 5.73 -21.35
N TYR A 890 -2.74 6.60 -20.92
CA TYR A 890 -4.15 6.27 -20.83
C TYR A 890 -5.07 7.43 -21.18
N ILE A 891 -6.28 7.06 -21.57
CA ILE A 891 -7.45 7.91 -21.80
C ILE A 891 -8.34 7.80 -20.57
N LEU A 892 -8.84 8.92 -20.06
CA LEU A 892 -9.77 8.95 -18.95
C LEU A 892 -11.20 9.22 -19.45
N HIS A 893 -12.18 8.53 -18.87
CA HIS A 893 -13.61 8.76 -19.08
C HIS A 893 -14.37 8.64 -17.76
N LEU A 894 -15.24 9.60 -17.45
CA LEU A 894 -16.15 9.51 -16.31
C LEU A 894 -17.48 8.93 -16.78
N SER A 895 -17.77 7.72 -16.35
CA SER A 895 -19.04 7.04 -16.60
C SER A 895 -19.97 7.17 -15.40
N GLN A 896 -21.25 7.39 -15.68
CA GLN A 896 -22.31 7.27 -14.68
C GLN A 896 -23.09 5.94 -14.82
N PHE A 897 -22.72 5.12 -15.80
CA PHE A 897 -23.40 3.90 -16.26
C PHE A 897 -24.89 4.11 -16.48
N ARG A 898 -25.23 5.06 -17.36
CA ARG A 898 -26.60 5.50 -17.64
C ARG A 898 -26.86 5.66 -19.13
N PRO A 899 -28.14 5.65 -19.57
CA PRO A 899 -28.48 6.04 -20.93
C PRO A 899 -27.89 7.42 -21.25
N GLY A 900 -27.27 7.56 -22.42
CA GLY A 900 -26.75 8.86 -22.87
C GLY A 900 -25.46 9.34 -22.21
N ASP A 901 -24.80 8.54 -21.36
CA ASP A 901 -23.46 8.88 -20.83
C ASP A 901 -22.32 8.68 -21.87
N GLY A 902 -22.64 7.95 -22.95
CA GLY A 902 -21.77 7.69 -24.09
C GLY A 902 -20.71 6.59 -23.88
N THR A 903 -20.71 5.89 -22.74
CA THR A 903 -19.73 4.84 -22.41
C THR A 903 -19.68 3.74 -23.46
N LEU A 904 -20.84 3.24 -23.90
CA LEU A 904 -20.92 2.17 -24.91
C LEU A 904 -20.43 2.63 -26.29
N CYS A 905 -20.73 3.88 -26.67
CA CYS A 905 -20.22 4.48 -27.90
C CYS A 905 -18.70 4.65 -27.84
N LEU A 906 -18.17 5.07 -26.69
CA LEU A 906 -16.73 5.17 -26.47
C LEU A 906 -16.02 3.82 -26.57
N LEU A 907 -16.59 2.74 -26.04
CA LEU A 907 -16.01 1.39 -26.19
C LEU A 907 -15.91 0.98 -27.66
N GLN A 908 -16.93 1.28 -28.47
CA GLN A 908 -16.93 1.02 -29.91
C GLN A 908 -15.90 1.88 -30.66
N ALA A 909 -15.85 3.18 -30.37
CA ALA A 909 -14.86 4.09 -30.93
C ALA A 909 -13.43 3.72 -30.53
N TYR A 910 -13.22 3.32 -29.27
CA TYR A 910 -11.93 2.91 -28.76
C TYR A 910 -11.44 1.61 -29.41
N ARG A 911 -12.35 0.64 -29.69
CA ARG A 911 -12.00 -0.55 -30.47
C ARG A 911 -11.46 -0.18 -31.86
N LYS A 912 -12.14 0.74 -32.57
CA LYS A 912 -11.70 1.24 -33.88
C LYS A 912 -10.35 1.96 -33.78
N PHE A 913 -10.16 2.77 -32.74
CA PHE A 913 -8.87 3.39 -32.43
C PHE A 913 -7.77 2.34 -32.26
N CYS A 914 -8.00 1.29 -31.47
CA CYS A 914 -7.02 0.22 -31.25
C CYS A 914 -6.61 -0.47 -32.56
N ASP A 915 -7.59 -0.76 -33.42
CA ASP A 915 -7.37 -1.43 -34.72
C ASP A 915 -6.51 -0.58 -35.65
N ILE A 916 -6.71 0.74 -35.66
CA ILE A 916 -5.94 1.67 -36.50
C ILE A 916 -4.55 1.92 -35.87
N TYR A 917 -4.49 2.21 -34.57
CA TYR A 917 -3.25 2.51 -33.84
C TYR A 917 -2.25 1.36 -33.90
N THR A 918 -2.72 0.12 -33.74
CA THR A 918 -1.85 -1.07 -33.81
C THR A 918 -1.28 -1.28 -35.22
N LYS A 919 -2.03 -0.91 -36.27
CA LYS A 919 -1.56 -0.97 -37.66
C LYS A 919 -0.54 0.11 -37.98
N GLU A 920 -0.76 1.34 -37.50
CA GLU A 920 0.14 2.48 -37.74
C GLU A 920 1.40 2.45 -36.86
N HIS A 921 1.32 1.86 -35.67
CA HIS A 921 2.38 1.83 -34.68
C HIS A 921 2.60 0.42 -34.09
N PRO A 922 3.05 -0.57 -34.89
CA PRO A 922 3.15 -1.98 -34.47
C PRO A 922 4.13 -2.23 -33.32
N SER A 923 5.04 -1.29 -33.03
CA SER A 923 6.02 -1.37 -31.94
C SER A 923 5.62 -0.62 -30.67
N ARG A 924 4.53 0.16 -30.68
CA ARG A 924 4.03 0.91 -29.51
C ARG A 924 2.89 0.13 -28.85
N GLN A 925 2.83 0.18 -27.51
CA GLN A 925 1.68 -0.36 -26.79
C GLN A 925 0.46 0.53 -27.02
N VAL A 926 -0.70 -0.09 -27.15
CA VAL A 926 -1.98 0.63 -27.25
C VAL A 926 -2.23 1.36 -25.94
N PRO A 927 -2.48 2.68 -25.96
CA PRO A 927 -2.83 3.44 -24.76
C PRO A 927 -4.10 2.90 -24.13
N LYS A 928 -4.14 2.73 -22.81
CA LYS A 928 -5.27 2.12 -22.09
C LYS A 928 -6.48 3.06 -22.02
N LEU A 929 -7.68 2.51 -21.94
CA LEU A 929 -8.90 3.26 -21.64
C LEU A 929 -9.31 3.03 -20.18
N LEU A 930 -9.26 4.09 -19.39
CA LEU A 930 -9.68 4.10 -18.00
C LEU A 930 -11.09 4.71 -17.88
N ILE A 931 -12.06 3.87 -17.51
CA ILE A 931 -13.44 4.27 -17.25
C ILE A 931 -13.64 4.29 -15.74
N CYS A 932 -13.84 5.48 -15.19
CA CYS A 932 -14.03 5.67 -13.77
C CYS A 932 -15.48 6.02 -13.45
N HIS A 933 -15.95 5.60 -12.27
CA HIS A 933 -17.27 5.97 -11.74
C HIS A 933 -17.14 6.51 -10.31
N ARG A 934 -17.93 7.52 -9.96
CA ARG A 934 -17.94 8.16 -8.62
C ARG A 934 -19.29 7.90 -7.93
N GLY A 935 -19.30 7.14 -6.84
CA GLY A 935 -20.49 6.93 -6.01
C GLY A 935 -20.75 5.47 -5.60
N PRO A 936 -21.73 5.24 -4.68
CA PRO A 936 -22.07 3.89 -4.24
C PRO A 936 -22.62 3.05 -5.40
N PHE A 937 -22.10 1.83 -5.46
CA PHE A 937 -22.31 0.82 -6.48
C PHE A 937 -23.80 0.50 -6.70
N ARG A 938 -24.22 0.44 -7.97
CA ARG A 938 -25.36 -0.30 -8.51
C ARG A 938 -26.75 0.07 -7.96
N THR A 939 -27.44 0.97 -8.65
CA THR A 939 -28.90 0.83 -8.81
C THR A 939 -29.20 -0.28 -9.82
N PRO A 940 -30.41 -0.88 -9.83
CA PRO A 940 -30.80 -1.84 -10.86
C PRO A 940 -30.55 -1.33 -12.28
N GLU A 941 -30.80 -0.04 -12.54
CA GLU A 941 -30.65 0.60 -13.84
C GLU A 941 -29.17 0.74 -14.23
N SER A 942 -28.32 1.25 -13.32
CA SER A 942 -26.88 1.35 -13.58
C SER A 942 -26.20 -0.02 -13.75
N THR A 943 -26.78 -1.06 -13.15
CA THR A 943 -26.29 -2.44 -13.31
C THR A 943 -26.45 -2.93 -14.74
N VAL A 944 -27.57 -2.60 -15.41
CA VAL A 944 -27.80 -3.00 -16.82
C VAL A 944 -26.75 -2.40 -17.75
N PHE A 945 -26.43 -1.12 -17.60
CA PHE A 945 -25.42 -0.45 -18.44
C PHE A 945 -24.00 -0.89 -18.13
N TYR A 946 -23.70 -1.09 -16.84
CA TYR A 946 -22.43 -1.68 -16.43
C TYR A 946 -22.26 -3.09 -17.01
N ASP A 947 -23.27 -3.94 -16.90
CA ASP A 947 -23.23 -5.31 -17.41
C ASP A 947 -23.14 -5.33 -18.94
N ALA A 948 -23.78 -4.38 -19.64
CA ALA A 948 -23.64 -4.20 -21.09
C ALA A 948 -22.22 -3.79 -21.48
N ALA A 949 -21.59 -2.86 -20.74
CA ALA A 949 -20.21 -2.44 -20.95
C ALA A 949 -19.23 -3.61 -20.71
N MET A 950 -19.40 -4.34 -19.60
CA MET A 950 -18.61 -5.53 -19.30
C MET A 950 -18.78 -6.60 -20.38
N SER A 951 -20.01 -6.84 -20.85
CA SER A 951 -20.27 -7.80 -21.93
C SER A 951 -19.54 -7.42 -23.23
N GLN A 952 -19.45 -6.14 -23.58
CA GLN A 952 -18.65 -5.72 -24.75
C GLN A 952 -17.15 -5.96 -24.56
N ILE A 953 -16.65 -5.74 -23.33
CA ILE A 953 -15.24 -5.95 -22.98
C ILE A 953 -14.90 -7.45 -23.00
N ASP A 954 -15.72 -8.29 -22.38
CA ASP A 954 -15.49 -9.73 -22.28
C ASP A 954 -15.56 -10.43 -23.64
N ASN A 955 -16.39 -9.90 -24.56
CA ASN A 955 -16.51 -10.41 -25.92
C ASN A 955 -15.40 -9.90 -26.87
N SER A 956 -14.42 -9.12 -26.39
CA SER A 956 -13.32 -8.59 -27.20
C SER A 956 -11.97 -8.70 -26.49
N GLU A 957 -11.08 -9.53 -27.02
CA GLU A 957 -9.72 -9.71 -26.48
C GLU A 957 -8.92 -8.39 -26.43
N THR A 958 -9.10 -7.52 -27.43
CA THR A 958 -8.48 -6.19 -27.46
C THR A 958 -8.94 -5.30 -26.30
N LEU A 959 -10.25 -5.30 -26.02
CA LEU A 959 -10.83 -4.48 -24.96
C LEU A 959 -10.49 -5.03 -23.59
N SER A 960 -10.57 -6.34 -23.36
CA SER A 960 -10.25 -6.95 -22.06
C SER A 960 -8.80 -6.70 -21.63
N ALA A 961 -7.86 -6.64 -22.59
CA ALA A 961 -6.46 -6.32 -22.31
C ALA A 961 -6.18 -4.82 -22.06
N SER A 962 -7.07 -3.92 -22.51
CA SER A 962 -6.74 -2.48 -22.64
C SER A 962 -7.73 -1.54 -21.95
N VAL A 963 -8.88 -2.03 -21.49
CA VAL A 963 -9.89 -1.25 -20.77
C VAL A 963 -9.83 -1.58 -19.28
N CYS A 964 -9.85 -0.55 -18.45
CA CYS A 964 -9.94 -0.65 -16.99
C CYS A 964 -11.22 0.05 -16.54
N ILE A 965 -12.15 -0.67 -15.92
CA ILE A 965 -13.34 -0.08 -15.30
C ILE A 965 -13.17 -0.11 -13.79
N ILE A 966 -13.22 1.05 -13.12
CA ILE A 966 -12.97 1.12 -11.68
C ILE A 966 -13.88 2.11 -10.95
N PRO A 967 -14.54 1.69 -9.85
CA PRO A 967 -15.23 2.62 -8.96
C PRO A 967 -14.20 3.34 -8.09
N ILE A 968 -14.17 4.66 -8.18
CA ILE A 968 -13.28 5.48 -7.35
C ILE A 968 -14.11 6.05 -6.20
N GLY A 969 -13.66 5.80 -4.98
CA GLY A 969 -14.26 6.33 -3.76
C GLY A 969 -14.15 7.86 -3.65
N ALA A 970 -14.54 8.39 -2.49
CA ALA A 970 -14.48 9.83 -2.20
C ALA A 970 -13.05 10.31 -1.80
N VAL A 971 -12.03 9.89 -2.56
CA VAL A 971 -10.63 10.32 -2.38
C VAL A 971 -10.28 11.26 -3.53
N ASP A 972 -10.42 12.56 -3.28
CA ASP A 972 -10.31 13.56 -4.36
C ASP A 972 -8.92 13.64 -4.97
N GLN A 973 -7.86 13.40 -4.19
CA GLN A 973 -6.49 13.40 -4.71
C GLN A 973 -6.17 12.21 -5.63
N MET A 974 -6.92 11.11 -5.53
CA MET A 974 -6.84 10.02 -6.51
C MET A 974 -7.43 10.48 -7.85
N TRP A 975 -8.58 11.16 -7.84
CA TRP A 975 -9.13 11.79 -9.05
C TRP A 975 -8.17 12.83 -9.65
N ASN A 976 -7.59 13.67 -8.79
CA ASN A 976 -6.58 14.65 -9.19
C ASN A 976 -5.40 13.98 -9.91
N THR A 977 -4.86 12.91 -9.33
CA THR A 977 -3.75 12.11 -9.90
C THR A 977 -4.11 11.54 -11.27
N LEU A 978 -5.29 10.94 -11.40
CA LEU A 978 -5.74 10.35 -12.67
C LEU A 978 -5.99 11.41 -13.73
N LEU A 979 -6.59 12.55 -13.37
CA LEU A 979 -6.89 13.63 -14.31
C LEU A 979 -5.62 14.36 -14.77
N THR A 980 -4.67 14.57 -13.86
CA THR A 980 -3.40 15.27 -14.13
C THR A 980 -2.51 14.51 -15.10
N ASN A 981 -2.53 13.18 -15.04
CA ASN A 981 -1.64 12.31 -15.80
C ASN A 981 -2.29 11.69 -17.05
N ALA A 982 -3.61 11.86 -17.23
CA ALA A 982 -4.31 11.42 -18.42
C ALA A 982 -3.75 12.10 -19.68
N ARG A 983 -3.62 11.33 -20.77
CA ARG A 983 -3.19 11.86 -22.07
C ARG A 983 -4.33 12.55 -22.82
N ALA A 984 -5.56 12.08 -22.58
CA ALA A 984 -6.79 12.68 -23.06
C ALA A 984 -7.92 12.40 -22.05
N LEU A 985 -8.85 13.34 -21.91
CA LEU A 985 -10.16 13.11 -21.32
C LEU A 985 -11.17 12.95 -22.48
N VAL A 986 -11.96 11.89 -22.49
CA VAL A 986 -13.06 11.72 -23.45
C VAL A 986 -14.38 11.71 -22.69
N GLN A 987 -15.27 12.63 -23.02
CA GLN A 987 -16.51 12.79 -22.29
C GLN A 987 -17.68 13.10 -23.23
N LEU A 988 -18.57 12.13 -23.38
CA LEU A 988 -19.59 12.13 -24.43
C LEU A 988 -20.98 12.50 -23.91
N SER A 989 -21.02 13.33 -22.87
CA SER A 989 -22.23 13.69 -22.12
C SER A 989 -22.06 15.07 -21.49
N THR A 990 -23.18 15.75 -21.21
CA THR A 990 -23.22 17.03 -20.50
C THR A 990 -23.97 16.94 -19.17
N LEU A 991 -24.28 15.71 -18.72
CA LEU A 991 -25.07 15.44 -17.51
C LEU A 991 -24.43 16.00 -16.23
N HIS A 992 -25.22 16.10 -15.16
CA HIS A 992 -24.79 16.60 -13.85
C HIS A 992 -23.45 15.98 -13.39
N GLY A 993 -22.51 16.81 -12.97
CA GLY A 993 -21.17 16.42 -12.51
C GLY A 993 -20.11 16.26 -13.61
N VAL A 994 -20.51 16.31 -14.89
CA VAL A 994 -19.59 16.28 -16.03
C VAL A 994 -18.95 17.65 -16.30
N PRO A 995 -19.68 18.79 -16.28
CA PRO A 995 -19.10 20.11 -16.52
C PRO A 995 -17.91 20.43 -15.59
N GLU A 996 -17.98 20.05 -14.33
CA GLU A 996 -16.91 20.24 -13.35
C GLU A 996 -15.64 19.46 -13.72
N LEU A 997 -15.79 18.23 -14.24
CA LEU A 997 -14.66 17.42 -14.70
C LEU A 997 -14.03 18.01 -15.97
N LEU A 998 -14.85 18.50 -16.91
CA LEU A 998 -14.38 19.18 -18.12
C LEU A 998 -13.58 20.44 -17.74
N LEU A 999 -14.12 21.25 -16.83
CA LEU A 999 -13.47 22.44 -16.30
C LEU A 999 -12.13 22.09 -15.62
N ALA A 1000 -12.13 21.05 -14.78
CA ALA A 1000 -10.91 20.55 -14.13
C ALA A 1000 -9.83 20.09 -15.12
N ALA A 1001 -10.22 19.41 -16.20
CA ALA A 1001 -9.31 18.93 -17.24
C ALA A 1001 -8.73 20.07 -18.07
N ILE A 1002 -9.59 21.01 -18.48
CA ILE A 1002 -9.19 22.21 -19.23
C ILE A 1002 -8.19 23.02 -18.42
N GLN A 1003 -8.43 23.16 -17.11
CA GLN A 1003 -7.53 23.88 -16.21
C GLN A 1003 -6.13 23.25 -16.13
N LYS A 1004 -6.05 21.92 -16.23
CA LYS A 1004 -4.78 21.18 -16.23
C LYS A 1004 -4.09 21.14 -17.60
N GLY A 1005 -4.72 21.71 -18.63
CA GLY A 1005 -4.26 21.65 -20.01
C GLY A 1005 -4.37 20.24 -20.62
N THR A 1006 -5.22 19.38 -20.08
CA THR A 1006 -5.46 18.05 -20.64
C THR A 1006 -6.33 18.19 -21.90
N PRO A 1007 -5.97 17.59 -23.05
CA PRO A 1007 -6.84 17.56 -24.21
C PRO A 1007 -8.17 16.89 -23.89
N VAL A 1008 -9.28 17.53 -24.28
CA VAL A 1008 -10.64 17.07 -23.98
C VAL A 1008 -11.38 16.80 -25.27
N VAL A 1009 -11.86 15.56 -25.46
CA VAL A 1009 -12.81 15.22 -26.53
C VAL A 1009 -14.21 15.25 -25.93
N ALA A 1010 -15.04 16.19 -26.36
CA ALA A 1010 -16.38 16.41 -25.81
C ALA A 1010 -17.44 16.41 -26.92
N VAL A 1011 -18.68 16.07 -26.57
CA VAL A 1011 -19.82 16.23 -27.50
C VAL A 1011 -20.06 17.70 -27.85
N ARG A 1012 -20.55 17.98 -29.06
CA ARG A 1012 -20.74 19.35 -29.59
C ARG A 1012 -21.61 20.22 -28.69
N GLU A 1013 -22.59 19.66 -28.00
CA GLU A 1013 -23.44 20.36 -27.05
C GLU A 1013 -22.64 20.98 -25.89
N ALA A 1014 -21.46 20.46 -25.57
CA ALA A 1014 -20.58 21.02 -24.55
C ALA A 1014 -19.99 22.39 -24.96
N GLU A 1015 -20.04 22.76 -26.25
CA GLU A 1015 -19.62 24.09 -26.72
C GLU A 1015 -20.45 25.22 -26.11
N LEU A 1016 -21.65 24.93 -25.62
CA LEU A 1016 -22.51 25.92 -24.95
C LEU A 1016 -21.94 26.35 -23.60
N PHE A 1017 -21.04 25.57 -22.99
CA PHE A 1017 -20.33 26.00 -21.79
C PHE A 1017 -19.20 26.96 -22.17
N PRO A 1018 -19.18 28.22 -21.65
CA PRO A 1018 -18.20 29.23 -22.06
C PRO A 1018 -16.75 28.75 -21.90
N PHE A 1019 -16.43 28.05 -20.80
CA PHE A 1019 -15.09 27.53 -20.53
C PHE A 1019 -14.65 26.42 -21.51
N VAL A 1020 -15.58 25.77 -22.22
CA VAL A 1020 -15.27 24.80 -23.29
C VAL A 1020 -15.06 25.53 -24.61
N HIS A 1021 -15.95 26.46 -24.96
CA HIS A 1021 -15.85 27.25 -26.19
C HIS A 1021 -14.55 28.06 -26.28
N GLU A 1022 -14.13 28.65 -25.17
CA GLU A 1022 -12.90 29.46 -25.07
C GLU A 1022 -11.61 28.61 -24.99
N SER A 1023 -11.74 27.28 -24.92
CA SER A 1023 -10.61 26.37 -24.73
C SER A 1023 -10.11 25.79 -26.05
N GLU A 1024 -8.88 26.15 -26.40
CA GLU A 1024 -8.13 25.52 -27.50
C GLU A 1024 -7.83 24.01 -27.28
N ASN A 1025 -8.01 23.51 -26.06
CA ASN A 1025 -7.78 22.09 -25.72
C ASN A 1025 -9.04 21.22 -25.89
N ALA A 1026 -10.20 21.82 -26.19
CA ALA A 1026 -11.45 21.10 -26.42
C ALA A 1026 -11.60 20.72 -27.90
N ILE A 1027 -11.89 19.46 -28.17
CA ILE A 1027 -12.16 18.90 -29.49
C ILE A 1027 -13.60 18.39 -29.49
N LEU A 1028 -14.43 19.01 -30.33
CA LEU A 1028 -15.87 18.73 -30.38
C LEU A 1028 -16.19 17.63 -31.39
N VAL A 1029 -17.01 16.67 -30.98
CA VAL A 1029 -17.50 15.55 -31.81
C VAL A 1029 -19.02 15.49 -31.81
N ASP A 1030 -19.59 14.95 -32.88
CA ASP A 1030 -21.03 14.72 -32.95
C ASP A 1030 -21.44 13.51 -32.10
N LYS A 1031 -22.57 13.61 -31.41
CA LYS A 1031 -23.08 12.56 -30.53
C LYS A 1031 -23.31 11.26 -31.33
N GLY A 1032 -22.65 10.18 -30.92
CA GLY A 1032 -22.72 8.88 -31.60
C GLY A 1032 -21.75 8.71 -32.79
N ASP A 1033 -20.95 9.72 -33.15
CA ASP A 1033 -19.93 9.60 -34.20
C ASP A 1033 -18.69 8.84 -33.71
N GLU A 1034 -18.81 7.51 -33.66
CA GLU A 1034 -17.72 6.62 -33.26
C GLU A 1034 -16.43 6.83 -34.09
N GLU A 1035 -16.58 7.16 -35.38
CA GLU A 1035 -15.45 7.32 -36.30
C GLU A 1035 -14.74 8.66 -36.09
N GLY A 1036 -15.50 9.72 -35.85
CA GLY A 1036 -14.98 11.01 -35.41
C GLY A 1036 -14.24 10.92 -34.08
N ILE A 1037 -14.81 10.22 -33.10
CA ILE A 1037 -14.17 10.00 -31.79
C ILE A 1037 -12.85 9.25 -31.96
N ALA A 1038 -12.84 8.13 -32.68
CA ALA A 1038 -11.63 7.34 -32.91
C ALA A 1038 -10.52 8.17 -33.59
N ARG A 1039 -10.86 8.96 -34.62
CA ARG A 1039 -9.90 9.86 -35.30
C ARG A 1039 -9.35 10.95 -34.40
N CYS A 1040 -10.18 11.52 -33.51
CA CYS A 1040 -9.72 12.51 -32.54
C CYS A 1040 -8.73 11.91 -31.56
N ILE A 1041 -9.02 10.71 -31.03
CA ILE A 1041 -8.10 9.99 -30.14
C ILE A 1041 -6.79 9.69 -30.88
N LEU A 1042 -6.83 9.15 -32.11
CA LEU A 1042 -5.64 8.91 -32.92
C LEU A 1042 -4.77 10.16 -33.06
N ARG A 1043 -5.37 11.32 -33.36
CA ARG A 1043 -4.64 12.59 -33.51
C ARG A 1043 -3.94 13.02 -32.22
N ILE A 1044 -4.51 12.77 -31.05
CA ILE A 1044 -3.89 13.11 -29.77
C ILE A 1044 -2.66 12.23 -29.51
N PHE A 1045 -2.73 10.95 -29.89
CA PHE A 1045 -1.67 9.97 -29.65
C PHE A 1045 -0.63 9.85 -30.78
N SER A 1046 -0.86 10.46 -31.94
CA SER A 1046 0.10 10.51 -33.05
C SER A 1046 1.20 11.56 -32.87
N VAL A 1047 0.99 12.54 -31.98
CA VAL A 1047 1.99 13.54 -31.62
C VAL A 1047 2.73 13.07 -30.37
N ASP A 1048 4.06 12.99 -30.41
CA ASP A 1048 4.86 12.69 -29.22
C ASP A 1048 4.68 13.83 -28.20
N ARG A 1049 4.42 13.47 -26.93
CA ARG A 1049 4.25 14.45 -25.86
C ARG A 1049 5.57 15.22 -25.72
N VAL A 1050 5.56 16.52 -25.99
CA VAL A 1050 6.66 17.39 -25.53
C VAL A 1050 6.74 17.19 -24.02
N SER A 1051 7.87 16.70 -23.53
CA SER A 1051 8.11 16.45 -22.11
C SER A 1051 7.63 17.65 -21.31
N ARG A 1052 6.68 17.45 -20.39
CA ARG A 1052 6.37 18.47 -19.38
C ARG A 1052 7.70 18.77 -18.69
N GLY A 1053 8.26 19.96 -18.92
CA GLY A 1053 9.37 20.44 -18.12
C GLY A 1053 8.97 20.38 -16.66
N LYS A 1054 9.91 19.91 -15.82
CA LYS A 1054 9.82 19.89 -14.36
C LYS A 1054 9.03 21.08 -13.84
N ALA A 1055 8.04 20.81 -12.99
CA ALA A 1055 7.35 21.74 -12.08
C ALA A 1055 7.55 23.25 -12.40
N GLY A 1056 6.56 23.89 -13.04
CA GLY A 1056 6.55 25.36 -13.18
C GLY A 1056 5.92 25.97 -14.44
N ALA A 1057 5.50 25.18 -15.44
CA ALA A 1057 4.76 25.74 -16.59
C ALA A 1057 3.32 26.06 -16.15
N GLY A 1058 3.03 27.35 -16.00
CA GLY A 1058 1.84 27.89 -15.34
C GLY A 1058 0.53 27.19 -15.70
N PHE A 1059 -0.24 26.82 -14.67
CA PHE A 1059 -1.66 26.55 -14.82
C PHE A 1059 -2.26 27.65 -15.67
N ARG A 1060 -3.05 27.28 -16.69
CA ARG A 1060 -3.86 28.28 -17.39
C ARG A 1060 -4.67 28.99 -16.30
N ARG A 1061 -4.71 30.32 -16.31
CA ARG A 1061 -5.48 31.03 -15.29
C ARG A 1061 -6.96 30.74 -15.58
N LEU A 1062 -7.69 30.18 -14.61
CA LEU A 1062 -9.15 30.09 -14.68
C LEU A 1062 -9.72 31.50 -14.82
N SER A 1063 -10.82 31.62 -15.55
CA SER A 1063 -11.66 32.81 -15.37
C SER A 1063 -12.10 32.86 -13.91
N ASP A 1064 -12.07 34.04 -13.31
CA ASP A 1064 -12.41 34.23 -11.91
C ASP A 1064 -13.80 33.65 -11.57
N ALA A 1065 -14.76 33.74 -12.49
CA ALA A 1065 -16.11 33.15 -12.33
C ALA A 1065 -16.12 31.62 -12.13
N ASN A 1066 -15.06 30.92 -12.54
CA ASN A 1066 -14.91 29.48 -12.39
C ASN A 1066 -14.07 29.07 -11.15
N THR A 1067 -13.67 30.03 -10.33
CA THR A 1067 -12.95 29.78 -9.06
C THR A 1067 -13.90 29.73 -7.88
N THR A 1068 -13.46 29.17 -6.73
CA THR A 1068 -14.23 29.21 -5.49
C THR A 1068 -14.59 30.64 -5.07
N VAL A 1069 -13.65 31.59 -5.15
CA VAL A 1069 -13.88 32.98 -4.73
C VAL A 1069 -14.85 33.68 -5.68
N GLY A 1070 -14.67 33.54 -7.00
CA GLY A 1070 -15.61 34.14 -7.95
C GLY A 1070 -17.00 33.53 -7.87
N ASN A 1071 -17.13 32.22 -7.65
CA ASN A 1071 -18.44 31.62 -7.37
C ASN A 1071 -19.06 32.17 -6.08
N ALA A 1072 -18.25 32.34 -5.03
CA ALA A 1072 -18.70 32.91 -3.76
C ALA A 1072 -19.20 34.34 -3.90
N VAL A 1073 -18.61 35.17 -4.76
CA VAL A 1073 -19.11 36.54 -5.05
C VAL A 1073 -20.59 36.50 -5.42
N GLY A 1074 -21.01 35.58 -6.29
CA GLY A 1074 -22.40 35.46 -6.70
C GLY A 1074 -23.33 35.15 -5.52
N TRP A 1075 -22.95 34.19 -4.66
CA TRP A 1075 -23.74 33.82 -3.48
C TRP A 1075 -23.77 34.92 -2.42
N LEU A 1076 -22.63 35.59 -2.16
CA LEU A 1076 -22.54 36.70 -1.22
C LEU A 1076 -23.38 37.90 -1.70
N TYR A 1077 -23.33 38.21 -3.00
CA TYR A 1077 -24.16 39.23 -3.62
C TYR A 1077 -25.66 38.92 -3.48
N LEU A 1078 -26.08 37.72 -3.85
CA LEU A 1078 -27.48 37.30 -3.74
C LEU A 1078 -27.98 37.33 -2.30
N ALA A 1079 -27.18 36.83 -1.35
CA ALA A 1079 -27.50 36.89 0.06
C ALA A 1079 -27.59 38.34 0.57
N SER A 1080 -26.67 39.21 0.16
CA SER A 1080 -26.64 40.63 0.53
C SER A 1080 -27.90 41.32 0.02
N LYS A 1081 -28.23 41.10 -1.25
CA LYS A 1081 -29.39 41.68 -1.92
C LYS A 1081 -30.72 41.25 -1.33
N LEU A 1082 -30.93 39.95 -1.25
CA LEU A 1082 -32.24 39.41 -0.91
C LEU A 1082 -32.54 39.60 0.59
N SER A 1083 -31.52 39.54 1.46
CA SER A 1083 -31.71 39.79 2.90
C SER A 1083 -32.14 41.24 3.22
N LYS A 1084 -31.92 42.21 2.32
CA LYS A 1084 -32.39 43.60 2.46
C LYS A 1084 -33.89 43.77 2.16
N GLY A 1085 -34.59 42.71 1.75
CA GLY A 1085 -36.02 42.76 1.41
C GLY A 1085 -36.32 43.50 0.10
N VAL A 1086 -35.30 43.75 -0.72
CA VAL A 1086 -35.44 44.41 -2.02
C VAL A 1086 -35.86 43.38 -3.06
N LYS A 1087 -36.89 43.70 -3.86
CA LYS A 1087 -37.26 42.87 -5.02
C LYS A 1087 -36.09 42.84 -6.01
N PHE A 1088 -35.57 41.66 -6.29
CA PHE A 1088 -34.45 41.45 -7.20
C PHE A 1088 -34.93 40.67 -8.43
N GLU A 1089 -34.66 41.19 -9.62
CA GLU A 1089 -35.05 40.58 -10.89
C GLU A 1089 -33.82 40.49 -11.81
N PRO A 1090 -33.10 39.36 -11.85
CA PRO A 1090 -31.91 39.21 -12.70
C PRO A 1090 -32.23 39.20 -14.20
N ARG A 1091 -33.48 38.94 -14.61
CA ARG A 1091 -33.94 38.98 -16.01
C ARG A 1091 -33.07 38.16 -16.97
N GLY A 1092 -32.66 36.97 -16.52
CA GLY A 1092 -31.78 36.07 -17.28
C GLY A 1092 -30.32 36.54 -17.38
N GLY A 1093 -29.89 37.47 -16.52
CA GLY A 1093 -28.52 37.96 -16.45
C GLY A 1093 -27.56 37.04 -15.70
N ASP A 1094 -26.26 37.26 -15.93
CA ASP A 1094 -25.17 36.62 -15.19
C ASP A 1094 -25.03 37.28 -13.81
N ILE A 1095 -25.13 36.50 -12.74
CA ILE A 1095 -25.15 37.00 -11.36
C ILE A 1095 -23.83 37.71 -10.98
N ASN A 1096 -22.69 37.20 -11.46
CA ASN A 1096 -21.39 37.82 -11.19
C ASN A 1096 -21.26 39.17 -11.88
N LYS A 1097 -21.77 39.29 -13.13
CA LYS A 1097 -21.82 40.59 -13.82
C LYS A 1097 -22.70 41.59 -13.09
N LEU A 1098 -23.90 41.19 -12.67
CA LEU A 1098 -24.80 42.04 -11.89
C LEU A 1098 -24.16 42.50 -10.57
N ALA A 1099 -23.38 41.63 -9.92
CA ALA A 1099 -22.63 41.99 -8.72
C ALA A 1099 -21.56 43.07 -8.97
N MET A 1100 -20.83 42.97 -10.10
CA MET A 1100 -19.83 43.96 -10.51
C MET A 1100 -20.46 45.32 -10.86
N GLU A 1101 -21.60 45.31 -11.57
CA GLU A 1101 -22.34 46.52 -11.93
C GLU A 1101 -22.78 47.31 -10.69
N GLU A 1102 -23.26 46.60 -9.66
CA GLU A 1102 -23.71 47.21 -8.42
C GLU A 1102 -22.59 47.84 -7.59
N ALA A 1103 -21.47 47.16 -7.49
CA ALA A 1103 -20.32 47.65 -6.74
C ALA A 1103 -19.61 48.82 -7.47
N GLY A 1104 -20.03 49.15 -8.69
CA GLY A 1104 -19.44 50.23 -9.50
C GLY A 1104 -18.07 49.86 -10.06
N CYS A 1105 -17.83 48.58 -10.34
CA CYS A 1105 -16.51 48.04 -10.72
C CYS A 1105 -16.34 47.74 -12.22
N MET A 1106 -17.20 48.26 -13.11
CA MET A 1106 -17.06 48.11 -14.57
C MET A 1106 -16.12 49.11 -15.22
#